data_AF-H3GW78-F1
#
_entry.id   AF-H3GW78-F1
#
_cell.length_a   1.000
_cell.length_b   1.000
_cell.length_c   1.000
_cell.angle_alpha   90.00
_cell.angle_beta   90.00
_cell.angle_gamma   90.00
#
_symmetry.space_group_name_H-M   'P 1'
#
loop_
_entity.id
_entity.type
_entity.pdbx_description
1 polymer ?
#
loop_
_entity_poly.entity_id
_entity_poly.type
_entity_poly.pdbx_seq_one_letter_code
_entity_poly.pdbx_strand_id
1 'polypeptide(L)'
;MAAALSGTNLVPLCTRAEGSDGRGLQLHNAGVDVLLGAKLSTRKVALVGVLWAPEDDATKSEPGLFLSSSAVSVPEQDASMLLLVLHGVSLADDPLWGSLLFVLSSHVVVAKAGAIAGSSFQTALPFLANFAQLQVAEDVADGDRNATLLKELAPRFTWGAVDLKIKDMDGCESASTYLEQQLATGSTDAQLLLSALVPVRDCVVLKSNSFQAPDEPHTSPKLLTHVADRLQCKSFFGRFLNGALLVKLLRSLTHAMTAPDGAPVVVQRVVTNVIASHWQELVQQAFRAYCDLLHARLAVYERAPITAEYLVDVTERKLKASQSQQAAVVNAGQGNFSAFDEFGNLKKQQVAEGSGEGDSMMTATAPAPLNTGLFSFLKNRAGRAFSKQLSRFPTNRWSASIKSGRQTNAQGDRDRLGGIAEDMAAAEAELLEEANAAQAPDQLLARCTASITRYSVPMEYLNTPSEAMPVNGAVLDTVHVEGLEKVNALLKPFLEDLRGPLPPHAELACALDFHVGKKNLWAKLGRIRRRFECANEVSSAIFCGELLRYLHSVVLSKNETDTEAQQQQQLRGRAVSSVMLVDKKSGKAPVALTRVPLELLTYKNNLEAMVSQYNFVARGPQAATVLAGFLNGPVRRQLRYLTQQEYDRFTVAWDEKELRVQELEESLENQERQVKHITRANAEWGRQERDAVAEVEHTHAEQVSSLQGAIHNTEAQIQVALTDQQTLYQSTMQATRRTIDTVDKVADQGRVVSGYLERYEKGHLFSSRWRQYFYVLKHATLTCYKSKSEYEERGPPFERPVSISGYSVVRSRTDELKIKLVPPEAGHQMLRFRAPASVGRETWMKRFTEATQFTSR
;
A
#
# COMPACT_ATOMS: atom_id res chain seq x y z
N MET A 1 -15.15 14.32 6.75
CA MET A 1 -15.30 13.06 6.00
C MET A 1 -16.76 12.83 5.59
N ALA A 2 -17.67 12.57 6.54
CA ALA A 2 -19.10 12.38 6.25
C ALA A 2 -19.73 13.52 5.44
N ALA A 3 -19.41 14.79 5.75
CA ALA A 3 -19.90 15.95 5.00
C ALA A 3 -19.48 15.97 3.52
N ALA A 4 -18.35 15.34 3.16
CA ALA A 4 -17.86 15.28 1.79
C ALA A 4 -18.54 14.18 0.96
N LEU A 5 -19.17 13.18 1.59
CA LEU A 5 -19.92 12.10 0.94
C LEU A 5 -21.43 12.29 1.02
N SER A 6 -21.92 12.94 2.07
CA SER A 6 -23.34 13.26 2.18
C SER A 6 -23.79 14.22 1.08
N GLY A 7 -22.90 15.06 0.54
CA GLY A 7 -23.21 16.02 -0.53
C GLY A 7 -22.84 15.58 -1.95
N THR A 8 -22.43 14.32 -2.16
CA THR A 8 -22.01 13.87 -3.51
C THR A 8 -23.17 13.36 -4.32
N ASN A 9 -23.33 13.92 -5.52
CA ASN A 9 -24.23 13.36 -6.54
C ASN A 9 -23.79 11.94 -6.91
N LEU A 10 -24.76 11.06 -7.08
CA LEU A 10 -24.57 9.72 -7.62
C LEU A 10 -24.50 9.78 -9.15
N VAL A 11 -23.56 9.06 -9.74
CA VAL A 11 -23.43 8.86 -11.18
C VAL A 11 -23.68 7.40 -11.54
N PRO A 12 -24.35 7.10 -12.66
CA PRO A 12 -24.57 5.72 -13.06
C PRO A 12 -23.23 5.05 -13.36
N LEU A 13 -23.03 3.87 -12.80
CA LEU A 13 -21.86 3.02 -13.08
C LEU A 13 -22.25 1.85 -13.97
N CYS A 14 -23.33 1.16 -13.60
CA CYS A 14 -23.85 0.01 -14.34
C CYS A 14 -25.38 -0.01 -14.25
N THR A 15 -26.09 0.07 -15.37
CA THR A 15 -27.56 -0.04 -15.41
C THR A 15 -27.97 -1.20 -16.32
N ARG A 16 -29.27 -1.50 -16.36
CA ARG A 16 -29.83 -2.49 -17.28
C ARG A 16 -29.82 -1.95 -18.71
N ALA A 17 -29.29 -2.73 -19.65
CA ALA A 17 -29.22 -2.34 -21.06
C ALA A 17 -30.63 -2.32 -21.70
N GLU A 18 -30.99 -1.19 -22.30
CA GLU A 18 -32.25 -1.03 -23.03
C GLU A 18 -32.34 -2.04 -24.19
N GLY A 19 -33.45 -2.79 -24.28
CA GLY A 19 -33.72 -3.73 -25.37
C GLY A 19 -33.07 -5.12 -25.28
N SER A 20 -32.36 -5.44 -24.20
CA SER A 20 -31.89 -6.82 -23.94
C SER A 20 -32.97 -7.68 -23.27
N ASP A 21 -32.90 -9.02 -23.39
CA ASP A 21 -33.79 -10.03 -22.76
C ASP A 21 -33.74 -10.05 -21.22
N GLY A 22 -33.41 -8.91 -20.59
CA GLY A 22 -33.44 -8.68 -19.16
C GLY A 22 -32.15 -9.00 -18.43
N ARG A 23 -31.12 -9.50 -19.11
CA ARG A 23 -29.81 -9.84 -18.50
C ARG A 23 -28.64 -8.94 -18.97
N GLY A 24 -28.85 -8.07 -19.95
CA GLY A 24 -27.78 -7.18 -20.43
C GLY A 24 -27.47 -6.10 -19.41
N LEU A 25 -26.21 -6.02 -18.98
CA LEU A 25 -25.70 -4.95 -18.11
C LEU A 25 -24.87 -3.96 -18.93
N GLN A 26 -25.18 -2.68 -18.82
CA GLN A 26 -24.49 -1.59 -19.51
C GLN A 26 -23.65 -0.79 -18.52
N LEU A 27 -22.34 -0.73 -18.78
CA LEU A 27 -21.42 0.15 -18.08
C LEU A 27 -21.50 1.57 -18.65
N HIS A 28 -21.57 2.56 -17.76
CA HIS A 28 -21.65 3.97 -18.13
C HIS A 28 -20.29 4.67 -18.05
N ASN A 29 -19.98 5.49 -19.04
CA ASN A 29 -18.73 6.24 -19.09
C ASN A 29 -18.58 7.18 -17.88
N ALA A 30 -19.67 7.79 -17.39
CA ALA A 30 -19.63 8.69 -16.24
C ALA A 30 -19.04 8.03 -14.97
N GLY A 31 -19.49 6.82 -14.62
CA GLY A 31 -18.91 6.07 -13.50
C GLY A 31 -17.50 5.54 -13.78
N VAL A 32 -17.21 5.16 -15.04
CA VAL A 32 -15.87 4.73 -15.47
C VAL A 32 -14.86 5.87 -15.34
N ASP A 33 -15.21 7.09 -15.75
CA ASP A 33 -14.35 8.27 -15.70
C ASP A 33 -13.99 8.64 -14.26
N VAL A 34 -14.93 8.48 -13.32
CA VAL A 34 -14.64 8.62 -11.88
C VAL A 34 -13.56 7.61 -11.47
N LEU A 35 -13.75 6.32 -11.77
CA LEU A 35 -12.79 5.27 -11.39
C LEU A 35 -11.42 5.42 -12.07
N LEU A 36 -11.38 5.94 -13.30
CA LEU A 36 -10.14 6.18 -14.05
C LEU A 36 -9.47 7.52 -13.69
N GLY A 37 -10.05 8.31 -12.79
CA GLY A 37 -9.45 9.55 -12.30
C GLY A 37 -8.05 9.33 -11.72
N ALA A 38 -7.15 10.32 -11.91
CA ALA A 38 -5.72 10.21 -11.58
C ALA A 38 -5.42 9.78 -10.13
N LYS A 39 -6.28 10.14 -9.17
CA LYS A 39 -6.15 9.74 -7.76
C LYS A 39 -6.53 8.28 -7.50
N LEU A 40 -7.47 7.74 -8.26
CA LEU A 40 -8.03 6.41 -8.06
C LEU A 40 -7.34 5.35 -8.92
N SER A 41 -6.67 5.75 -10.01
CA SER A 41 -5.87 4.86 -10.83
C SER A 41 -4.58 4.37 -10.14
N THR A 42 -4.08 5.11 -9.15
CA THR A 42 -2.80 4.82 -8.47
C THR A 42 -2.94 4.37 -7.03
N ARG A 43 -4.13 4.54 -6.42
CA ARG A 43 -4.38 4.26 -5.00
C ARG A 43 -5.36 3.11 -4.81
N LYS A 44 -5.31 2.47 -3.63
CA LYS A 44 -6.30 1.48 -3.20
C LYS A 44 -7.68 2.10 -3.19
N VAL A 45 -8.67 1.37 -3.70
CA VAL A 45 -10.07 1.78 -3.70
C VAL A 45 -10.88 0.81 -2.86
N ALA A 46 -11.65 1.35 -1.93
CA ALA A 46 -12.59 0.59 -1.12
C ALA A 46 -14.02 1.00 -1.48
N LEU A 47 -14.82 0.02 -1.91
CA LEU A 47 -16.22 0.23 -2.26
C LEU A 47 -17.10 -0.05 -1.05
N VAL A 48 -17.95 0.90 -0.69
CA VAL A 48 -18.99 0.75 0.32
C VAL A 48 -20.31 0.57 -0.39
N GLY A 49 -20.81 -0.66 -0.40
CA GLY A 49 -22.12 -0.99 -0.94
C GLY A 49 -23.22 -0.46 -0.03
N VAL A 50 -24.20 0.27 -0.57
CA VAL A 50 -25.40 0.65 0.18
C VAL A 50 -26.63 0.17 -0.56
N LEU A 51 -27.49 -0.53 0.17
CA LEU A 51 -28.75 -1.04 -0.32
C LEU A 51 -29.89 -0.50 0.53
N TRP A 52 -30.88 0.11 -0.12
CA TRP A 52 -32.17 0.44 0.47
C TRP A 52 -33.19 -0.59 -0.03
N ALA A 53 -33.83 -1.31 0.89
CA ALA A 53 -34.88 -2.27 0.57
C ALA A 53 -36.25 -1.72 1.02
N PRO A 54 -36.85 -0.76 0.28
CA PRO A 54 -38.19 -0.28 0.60
C PRO A 54 -39.23 -1.39 0.38
N GLU A 55 -40.39 -1.27 1.03
CA GLU A 55 -41.51 -2.20 0.85
C GLU A 55 -42.39 -1.86 -0.38
N ASP A 56 -42.24 -0.64 -0.94
CA ASP A 56 -43.01 -0.15 -2.10
C ASP A 56 -42.10 0.07 -3.34
N ASP A 57 -42.43 -0.62 -4.44
CA ASP A 57 -41.63 -0.77 -5.69
C ASP A 57 -41.60 0.45 -6.65
N ALA A 58 -41.98 1.65 -6.21
CA ALA A 58 -42.27 2.75 -7.13
C ALA A 58 -41.16 3.81 -7.25
N THR A 59 -39.97 3.46 -7.75
CA THR A 59 -38.96 4.46 -8.17
C THR A 59 -38.85 4.56 -9.69
N LYS A 60 -38.99 5.79 -10.22
CA LYS A 60 -38.96 6.13 -11.67
C LYS A 60 -37.55 6.23 -12.28
N SER A 61 -36.52 5.86 -11.53
CA SER A 61 -35.11 5.97 -11.90
C SER A 61 -34.64 4.72 -12.66
N GLU A 62 -33.58 4.89 -13.46
CA GLU A 62 -32.97 3.78 -14.19
C GLU A 62 -32.38 2.76 -13.19
N PRO A 63 -32.77 1.47 -13.25
CA PRO A 63 -32.37 0.49 -12.26
C PRO A 63 -30.90 0.08 -12.43
N GLY A 64 -30.14 0.07 -11.33
CA GLY A 64 -28.76 -0.42 -11.33
C GLY A 64 -27.88 0.09 -10.20
N LEU A 65 -26.57 0.04 -10.46
CA LEU A 65 -25.51 0.46 -9.56
C LEU A 65 -25.04 1.88 -9.89
N PHE A 66 -25.02 2.73 -8.86
CA PHE A 66 -24.58 4.11 -8.93
C PHE A 66 -23.37 4.33 -8.02
N LEU A 67 -22.43 5.14 -8.48
CA LEU A 67 -21.19 5.46 -7.77
C LEU A 67 -21.23 6.90 -7.26
N SER A 68 -20.66 7.18 -6.09
CA SER A 68 -20.42 8.56 -5.66
C SER A 68 -19.47 9.28 -6.63
N SER A 69 -19.85 10.47 -7.08
CA SER A 69 -19.04 11.29 -8.01
C SER A 69 -17.67 11.72 -7.47
N SER A 70 -17.46 11.65 -6.16
CA SER A 70 -16.15 11.92 -5.55
C SER A 70 -15.76 10.84 -4.54
N ALA A 71 -14.46 10.61 -4.42
CA ALA A 71 -13.90 9.69 -3.44
C ALA A 71 -13.36 10.43 -2.21
N VAL A 72 -13.43 9.76 -1.07
CA VAL A 72 -12.89 10.26 0.19
C VAL A 72 -11.64 9.50 0.58
N SER A 73 -10.59 10.22 0.94
CA SER A 73 -9.36 9.62 1.46
C SER A 73 -9.55 9.09 2.87
N VAL A 74 -9.21 7.82 3.09
CA VAL A 74 -9.11 7.18 4.40
C VAL A 74 -7.61 6.97 4.68
N PRO A 75 -6.97 7.89 5.45
CA PRO A 75 -5.51 7.91 5.58
C PRO A 75 -4.96 6.69 6.31
N GLU A 76 -5.69 6.15 7.29
CA GLU A 76 -5.27 4.99 8.08
C GLU A 76 -5.03 3.72 7.24
N GLN A 77 -5.72 3.59 6.10
CA GLN A 77 -5.58 2.45 5.19
C GLN A 77 -4.87 2.77 3.87
N ASP A 78 -4.44 4.02 3.73
CA ASP A 78 -3.97 4.58 2.47
C ASP A 78 -4.90 4.26 1.28
N ALA A 79 -6.20 4.49 1.48
CA ALA A 79 -7.23 4.11 0.54
C ALA A 79 -8.17 5.27 0.21
N SER A 80 -8.85 5.14 -0.93
CA SER A 80 -9.93 6.01 -1.36
C SER A 80 -11.25 5.26 -1.25
N MET A 81 -12.15 5.76 -0.41
CA MET A 81 -13.48 5.22 -0.21
C MET A 81 -14.47 5.84 -1.19
N LEU A 82 -15.28 4.98 -1.83
CA LEU A 82 -16.38 5.35 -2.73
C LEU A 82 -17.66 4.64 -2.28
N LEU A 83 -18.80 5.31 -2.45
CA LEU A 83 -20.11 4.69 -2.23
C LEU A 83 -20.59 4.05 -3.52
N LEU A 84 -21.06 2.81 -3.42
CA LEU A 84 -21.70 2.06 -4.48
C LEU A 84 -23.15 1.77 -4.06
N VAL A 85 -24.09 2.53 -4.58
CA VAL A 85 -25.50 2.49 -4.18
C VAL A 85 -26.28 1.67 -5.21
N LEU A 86 -27.02 0.66 -4.74
CA LEU A 86 -27.99 -0.05 -5.59
C LEU A 86 -29.34 0.65 -5.52
N HIS A 87 -29.91 0.98 -6.67
CA HIS A 87 -31.15 1.74 -6.76
C HIS A 87 -32.08 1.18 -7.85
N GLY A 88 -33.39 1.21 -7.60
CA GLY A 88 -34.42 0.82 -8.56
C GLY A 88 -34.52 -0.67 -8.89
N VAL A 89 -33.86 -1.55 -8.13
CA VAL A 89 -33.84 -3.00 -8.41
C VAL A 89 -34.58 -3.78 -7.32
N SER A 90 -35.57 -4.58 -7.73
CA SER A 90 -36.16 -5.64 -6.89
C SER A 90 -35.18 -6.81 -6.81
N LEU A 91 -34.62 -7.03 -5.62
CA LEU A 91 -33.69 -8.14 -5.39
C LEU A 91 -34.36 -9.52 -5.41
N ALA A 92 -35.69 -9.57 -5.24
CA ALA A 92 -36.45 -10.80 -5.36
C ALA A 92 -36.51 -11.26 -6.83
N ASP A 93 -36.66 -10.31 -7.76
CA ASP A 93 -36.76 -10.60 -9.19
C ASP A 93 -35.38 -10.68 -9.87
N ASP A 94 -34.44 -9.83 -9.46
CA ASP A 94 -33.09 -9.77 -10.04
C ASP A 94 -31.98 -9.81 -8.96
N PRO A 95 -31.81 -10.98 -8.29
CA PRO A 95 -30.81 -11.17 -7.23
C PRO A 95 -29.35 -11.05 -7.70
N LEU A 96 -29.10 -11.00 -9.01
CA LEU A 96 -27.75 -10.83 -9.57
C LEU A 96 -27.12 -9.50 -9.14
N TRP A 97 -27.90 -8.43 -9.07
CA TRP A 97 -27.42 -7.11 -8.66
C TRP A 97 -26.91 -7.08 -7.22
N GLY A 98 -27.66 -7.71 -6.30
CA GLY A 98 -27.24 -7.83 -4.92
C GLY A 98 -25.96 -8.65 -4.79
N SER A 99 -25.84 -9.74 -5.55
CA SER A 99 -24.62 -10.57 -5.57
C SER A 99 -23.41 -9.81 -6.11
N LEU A 100 -23.59 -9.04 -7.20
CA LEU A 100 -22.55 -8.21 -7.79
C LEU A 100 -22.08 -7.11 -6.83
N LEU A 101 -23.01 -6.41 -6.19
CA LEU A 101 -22.73 -5.43 -5.14
C LEU A 101 -21.91 -6.06 -4.01
N PHE A 102 -22.33 -7.24 -3.54
CA PHE A 102 -21.71 -7.95 -2.43
C PHE A 102 -20.29 -8.43 -2.74
N VAL A 103 -20.07 -8.96 -3.95
CA VAL A 103 -18.74 -9.37 -4.42
C VAL A 103 -17.80 -8.18 -4.53
N LEU A 104 -18.24 -7.04 -5.08
CA LEU A 104 -17.36 -5.90 -5.33
C LEU A 104 -17.03 -5.09 -4.06
N SER A 105 -17.98 -5.04 -3.12
CA SER A 105 -17.87 -4.18 -1.94
C SER A 105 -16.86 -4.72 -0.93
N SER A 106 -16.22 -3.81 -0.22
CA SER A 106 -15.44 -4.09 1.00
C SER A 106 -16.32 -4.09 2.24
N HIS A 107 -17.35 -3.25 2.24
CA HIS A 107 -18.34 -3.14 3.31
C HIS A 107 -19.71 -2.95 2.65
N VAL A 108 -20.71 -3.74 3.02
CA VAL A 108 -22.09 -3.59 2.57
C VAL A 108 -22.98 -3.15 3.73
N VAL A 109 -23.79 -2.12 3.51
CA VAL A 109 -24.82 -1.65 4.42
C VAL A 109 -26.19 -1.91 3.81
N VAL A 110 -27.03 -2.65 4.53
CA VAL A 110 -28.42 -2.89 4.14
C VAL A 110 -29.30 -2.11 5.10
N ALA A 111 -29.92 -1.06 4.58
CA ALA A 111 -30.82 -0.23 5.36
C ALA A 111 -32.27 -0.70 5.16
N LYS A 112 -32.99 -0.90 6.27
CA LYS A 112 -34.40 -1.27 6.28
C LYS A 112 -35.11 -0.59 7.46
N ALA A 113 -36.34 -0.14 7.22
CA ALA A 113 -37.16 0.53 8.23
C ALA A 113 -37.74 -0.45 9.26
N GLY A 114 -37.83 0.01 10.51
CA GLY A 114 -38.53 -0.70 11.57
C GLY A 114 -37.73 -1.82 12.24
N ALA A 115 -38.47 -2.75 12.86
CA ALA A 115 -37.91 -3.88 13.60
C ALA A 115 -37.29 -4.94 12.67
N ILE A 116 -36.32 -5.68 13.20
CA ILE A 116 -35.63 -6.74 12.45
C ILE A 116 -36.42 -8.03 12.65
N ALA A 117 -37.08 -8.51 11.59
CA ALA A 117 -37.86 -9.75 11.60
C ALA A 117 -37.38 -10.70 10.49
N GLY A 118 -37.80 -11.97 10.52
CA GLY A 118 -37.45 -12.96 9.48
C GLY A 118 -37.80 -12.50 8.06
N SER A 119 -38.98 -11.89 7.88
CA SER A 119 -39.39 -11.30 6.61
C SER A 119 -38.46 -10.17 6.15
N SER A 120 -37.86 -9.41 7.08
CA SER A 120 -36.92 -8.35 6.77
C SER A 120 -35.69 -8.87 6.03
N PHE A 121 -35.16 -10.03 6.43
CA PHE A 121 -34.02 -10.66 5.78
C PHE A 121 -34.39 -11.24 4.42
N GLN A 122 -35.56 -11.88 4.33
CA GLN A 122 -36.01 -12.53 3.11
C GLN A 122 -36.25 -11.53 1.96
N THR A 123 -36.71 -10.32 2.28
CA THR A 123 -36.86 -9.24 1.29
C THR A 123 -35.55 -8.55 0.96
N ALA A 124 -34.68 -8.33 1.96
CA ALA A 124 -33.50 -7.49 1.79
C ALA A 124 -32.25 -8.25 1.29
N LEU A 125 -32.20 -9.57 1.51
CA LEU A 125 -31.04 -10.41 1.20
C LEU A 125 -31.33 -11.67 0.35
N PRO A 126 -32.34 -11.71 -0.54
CA PRO A 126 -32.60 -12.91 -1.35
C PRO A 126 -31.42 -13.27 -2.27
N PHE A 127 -30.57 -12.29 -2.60
CA PHE A 127 -29.37 -12.48 -3.41
C PHE A 127 -28.28 -13.35 -2.76
N LEU A 128 -28.32 -13.59 -1.45
CA LEU A 128 -27.29 -14.43 -0.79
C LEU A 128 -27.28 -15.87 -1.32
N ALA A 129 -28.41 -16.38 -1.80
CA ALA A 129 -28.48 -17.69 -2.44
C ALA A 129 -27.67 -17.73 -3.74
N ASN A 130 -27.73 -16.66 -4.55
CA ASN A 130 -26.93 -16.54 -5.77
C ASN A 130 -25.44 -16.33 -5.45
N PHE A 131 -25.13 -15.55 -4.41
CA PHE A 131 -23.75 -15.40 -3.94
C PHE A 131 -23.15 -16.75 -3.51
N ALA A 132 -23.92 -17.60 -2.82
CA ALA A 132 -23.49 -18.93 -2.39
C ALA A 132 -23.17 -19.88 -3.56
N GLN A 133 -23.72 -19.63 -4.76
CA GLN A 133 -23.45 -20.43 -5.97
C GLN A 133 -22.13 -20.06 -6.66
N LEU A 134 -21.48 -18.96 -6.27
CA LEU A 134 -20.19 -18.56 -6.84
C LEU A 134 -19.10 -19.55 -6.43
N GLN A 135 -18.29 -19.98 -7.40
CA GLN A 135 -17.10 -20.78 -7.14
C GLN A 135 -15.91 -19.85 -6.93
N VAL A 136 -15.21 -19.99 -5.81
CA VAL A 136 -14.05 -19.14 -5.54
C VAL A 136 -12.85 -19.59 -6.36
N ALA A 137 -12.59 -20.90 -6.42
CA ALA A 137 -11.45 -21.50 -7.11
C ALA A 137 -11.89 -22.66 -8.04
N GLU A 138 -11.12 -22.91 -9.10
CA GLU A 138 -11.45 -23.92 -10.14
C GLU A 138 -11.39 -25.36 -9.62
N ASP A 139 -10.44 -25.67 -8.75
CA ASP A 139 -10.14 -27.04 -8.29
C ASP A 139 -10.99 -27.46 -7.06
N VAL A 140 -11.91 -26.62 -6.61
CA VAL A 140 -12.70 -26.86 -5.40
C VAL A 140 -13.96 -27.66 -5.76
N ALA A 141 -13.81 -28.99 -5.79
CA ALA A 141 -14.95 -29.90 -5.96
C ALA A 141 -15.82 -30.03 -4.68
N ASP A 142 -15.30 -29.60 -3.53
CA ASP A 142 -15.95 -29.68 -2.23
C ASP A 142 -16.70 -28.38 -1.87
N GLY A 143 -18.02 -28.50 -1.70
CA GLY A 143 -18.90 -27.37 -1.38
C GLY A 143 -18.55 -26.68 -0.06
N ASP A 144 -18.10 -27.45 0.95
CA ASP A 144 -17.75 -26.90 2.27
C ASP A 144 -16.46 -26.06 2.21
N ARG A 145 -15.50 -26.52 1.40
CA ARG A 145 -14.27 -25.76 1.12
C ARG A 145 -14.60 -24.47 0.38
N ASN A 146 -15.49 -24.50 -0.62
CA ASN A 146 -15.91 -23.30 -1.34
C ASN A 146 -16.63 -22.30 -0.42
N ALA A 147 -17.52 -22.78 0.46
CA ALA A 147 -18.18 -21.95 1.46
C ALA A 147 -17.18 -21.27 2.40
N THR A 148 -16.12 -21.97 2.80
CA THR A 148 -15.03 -21.39 3.62
C THR A 148 -14.31 -20.27 2.87
N LEU A 149 -14.00 -20.47 1.59
CA LEU A 149 -13.37 -19.43 0.76
C LEU A 149 -14.31 -18.24 0.49
N LEU A 150 -15.61 -18.48 0.36
CA LEU A 150 -16.62 -17.42 0.21
C LEU A 150 -16.72 -16.55 1.47
N LYS A 151 -16.53 -17.11 2.67
CA LYS A 151 -16.50 -16.35 3.93
C LYS A 151 -15.36 -15.34 3.96
N GLU A 152 -14.19 -15.72 3.48
CA GLU A 152 -13.02 -14.84 3.38
C GLU A 152 -13.22 -13.74 2.32
N LEU A 153 -13.99 -14.02 1.26
CA LEU A 153 -14.35 -13.03 0.26
C LEU A 153 -15.59 -12.20 0.64
N ALA A 154 -16.31 -12.53 1.71
CA ALA A 154 -17.49 -11.78 2.10
C ALA A 154 -17.08 -10.37 2.59
N PRO A 155 -17.78 -9.31 2.16
CA PRO A 155 -17.59 -7.98 2.73
C PRO A 155 -17.99 -7.97 4.21
N ARG A 156 -17.50 -6.96 4.93
CA ARG A 156 -18.09 -6.59 6.20
C ARG A 156 -19.55 -6.21 5.99
N PHE A 157 -20.44 -6.61 6.89
CA PHE A 157 -21.86 -6.34 6.77
C PHE A 157 -22.37 -5.44 7.90
N THR A 158 -23.20 -4.46 7.58
CA THR A 158 -23.93 -3.66 8.57
C THR A 158 -25.42 -3.66 8.27
N TRP A 159 -26.23 -4.02 9.24
CA TRP A 159 -27.66 -3.79 9.21
C TRP A 159 -27.96 -2.35 9.65
N GLY A 160 -28.51 -1.54 8.76
CA GLY A 160 -28.98 -0.17 9.04
C GLY A 160 -30.44 -0.18 9.45
N ALA A 161 -30.72 -0.29 10.75
CA ALA A 161 -32.10 -0.27 11.24
C ALA A 161 -32.62 1.18 11.29
N VAL A 162 -33.47 1.55 10.33
CA VAL A 162 -34.02 2.92 10.21
C VAL A 162 -35.22 3.08 11.14
N ASP A 163 -35.16 4.11 11.99
CA ASP A 163 -36.18 4.48 12.96
C ASP A 163 -36.54 3.35 13.96
N LEU A 164 -35.58 2.46 14.25
CA LEU A 164 -35.73 1.43 15.27
C LEU A 164 -35.94 2.05 16.65
N LYS A 165 -37.01 1.65 17.35
CA LYS A 165 -37.31 2.12 18.69
C LYS A 165 -36.74 1.16 19.72
N ILE A 166 -36.29 1.69 20.85
CA ILE A 166 -35.70 0.89 21.95
C ILE A 166 -36.67 -0.21 22.43
N LYS A 167 -37.97 0.09 22.45
CA LYS A 167 -39.02 -0.88 22.83
C LYS A 167 -39.14 -2.08 21.88
N ASP A 168 -38.65 -1.95 20.64
CA ASP A 168 -38.73 -3.00 19.62
C ASP A 168 -37.45 -3.88 19.63
N MET A 169 -36.49 -3.60 20.52
CA MET A 169 -35.20 -4.32 20.63
C MET A 169 -35.24 -5.49 21.63
N ASP A 170 -36.41 -5.92 22.08
CA ASP A 170 -36.60 -7.08 22.99
C ASP A 170 -35.74 -7.03 24.27
N GLY A 171 -35.41 -5.84 24.78
CA GLY A 171 -34.59 -5.65 25.98
C GLY A 171 -33.07 -5.76 25.76
N CYS A 172 -32.60 -5.88 24.51
CA CYS A 172 -31.17 -5.86 24.18
C CYS A 172 -30.52 -4.51 24.49
N GLU A 173 -29.30 -4.55 25.03
CA GLU A 173 -28.50 -3.35 25.36
C GLU A 173 -27.98 -2.61 24.12
N SER A 174 -27.78 -3.32 23.00
CA SER A 174 -27.29 -2.73 21.76
C SER A 174 -28.04 -3.24 20.52
N ALA A 175 -28.02 -2.45 19.44
CA ALA A 175 -28.63 -2.85 18.17
C ALA A 175 -27.91 -4.04 17.52
N SER A 176 -26.60 -4.19 17.77
CA SER A 176 -25.82 -5.33 17.26
C SER A 176 -26.15 -6.61 18.00
N THR A 177 -26.32 -6.58 19.33
CA THR A 177 -26.81 -7.74 20.10
C THR A 177 -28.23 -8.13 19.68
N TYR A 178 -29.08 -7.14 19.38
CA TYR A 178 -30.41 -7.39 18.85
C TYR A 178 -30.36 -8.08 17.48
N LEU A 179 -29.49 -7.63 16.55
CA LEU A 179 -29.30 -8.30 15.27
C LEU A 179 -28.85 -9.76 15.44
N GLU A 180 -27.85 -10.02 16.31
CA GLU A 180 -27.37 -11.38 16.56
C GLU A 180 -28.44 -12.28 17.17
N GLN A 181 -29.27 -11.74 18.08
CA GLN A 181 -30.41 -12.46 18.61
C GLN A 181 -31.40 -12.85 17.50
N GLN A 182 -31.74 -11.92 16.61
CA GLN A 182 -32.65 -12.18 15.49
C GLN A 182 -32.08 -13.18 14.48
N LEU A 183 -30.76 -13.21 14.29
CA LEU A 183 -30.08 -14.20 13.46
C LEU A 183 -30.05 -15.58 14.12
N ALA A 184 -29.84 -15.66 15.44
CA ALA A 184 -29.85 -16.91 16.18
C ALA A 184 -31.24 -17.58 16.22
N THR A 185 -32.30 -16.77 16.22
CA THR A 185 -33.70 -17.25 16.12
C THR A 185 -34.14 -17.55 14.67
N GLY A 186 -33.27 -17.33 13.69
CA GLY A 186 -33.63 -17.33 12.28
C GLY A 186 -34.07 -18.70 11.74
N SER A 187 -35.09 -18.67 10.88
CA SER A 187 -35.65 -19.86 10.20
C SER A 187 -35.71 -19.72 8.68
N THR A 188 -35.27 -18.57 8.14
CA THR A 188 -35.27 -18.29 6.70
C THR A 188 -33.90 -18.56 6.08
N ASP A 189 -33.88 -18.97 4.81
CA ASP A 189 -32.63 -19.25 4.08
C ASP A 189 -31.68 -18.04 4.07
N ALA A 190 -32.21 -16.83 3.91
CA ALA A 190 -31.42 -15.60 3.91
C ALA A 190 -30.73 -15.35 5.27
N GLN A 191 -31.39 -15.64 6.39
CA GLN A 191 -30.78 -15.54 7.73
C GLN A 191 -29.70 -16.59 7.94
N LEU A 192 -29.97 -17.83 7.53
CA LEU A 192 -29.01 -18.94 7.64
C LEU A 192 -27.76 -18.67 6.79
N LEU A 193 -27.95 -18.20 5.55
CA LEU A 193 -26.85 -17.85 4.65
C LEU A 193 -26.05 -16.65 5.16
N LEU A 194 -26.71 -15.61 5.70
CA LEU A 194 -26.02 -14.47 6.29
C LEU A 194 -25.17 -14.91 7.48
N SER A 195 -25.71 -15.75 8.38
CA SER A 195 -24.98 -16.27 9.54
C SER A 195 -23.81 -17.17 9.11
N ALA A 196 -24.00 -17.99 8.08
CA ALA A 196 -23.00 -18.94 7.60
C ALA A 196 -21.86 -18.27 6.80
N LEU A 197 -22.18 -17.34 5.90
CA LEU A 197 -21.23 -16.77 4.93
C LEU A 197 -20.57 -15.47 5.38
N VAL A 198 -21.15 -14.75 6.36
CA VAL A 198 -20.69 -13.42 6.73
C VAL A 198 -20.24 -13.39 8.20
N PRO A 199 -18.94 -13.55 8.48
CA PRO A 199 -18.44 -13.63 9.84
C PRO A 199 -18.42 -12.28 10.56
N VAL A 200 -18.13 -11.19 9.83
CA VAL A 200 -18.04 -9.84 10.41
C VAL A 200 -19.29 -9.06 10.06
N ARG A 201 -20.18 -8.92 11.05
CA ARG A 201 -21.45 -8.21 10.91
C ARG A 201 -21.76 -7.37 12.14
N ASP A 202 -22.46 -6.26 11.94
CA ASP A 202 -22.92 -5.38 13.01
C ASP A 202 -24.24 -4.69 12.63
N CYS A 203 -24.79 -3.90 13.56
CA CYS A 203 -26.03 -3.16 13.35
C CYS A 203 -25.91 -1.72 13.86
N VAL A 204 -26.41 -0.78 13.06
CA VAL A 204 -26.46 0.65 13.38
C VAL A 204 -27.89 1.18 13.28
N VAL A 205 -28.32 1.90 14.31
CA VAL A 205 -29.63 2.59 14.29
C VAL A 205 -29.49 3.90 13.55
N LEU A 206 -30.29 4.07 12.49
CA LEU A 206 -30.35 5.27 11.67
C LEU A 206 -31.66 6.02 11.93
N LYS A 207 -31.66 7.32 11.73
CA LYS A 207 -32.90 8.12 11.78
C LYS A 207 -33.21 8.63 10.39
N SER A 208 -34.44 8.42 9.90
CA SER A 208 -34.86 8.87 8.56
C SER A 208 -34.71 10.38 8.38
N ASN A 209 -34.89 11.16 9.45
CA ASN A 209 -34.70 12.61 9.44
C ASN A 209 -33.23 13.07 9.28
N SER A 210 -32.27 12.15 9.33
CA SER A 210 -30.85 12.44 9.09
C SER A 210 -30.43 12.26 7.64
N PHE A 211 -31.33 11.78 6.79
CA PHE A 211 -31.10 11.59 5.36
C PHE A 211 -31.44 12.88 4.60
N GLN A 212 -30.85 13.09 3.43
CA GLN A 212 -31.24 14.19 2.55
C GLN A 212 -32.63 13.99 1.96
N ALA A 213 -32.96 12.75 1.62
CA ALA A 213 -34.28 12.31 1.22
C ALA A 213 -34.63 10.98 1.92
N PRO A 214 -35.92 10.65 2.11
CA PRO A 214 -36.35 9.46 2.84
C PRO A 214 -35.80 8.14 2.27
N ASP A 215 -35.55 8.08 0.95
CA ASP A 215 -35.03 6.90 0.26
C ASP A 215 -33.50 6.92 0.05
N GLU A 216 -32.80 7.81 0.74
CA GLU A 216 -31.35 8.03 0.56
C GLU A 216 -30.56 7.78 1.86
N PRO A 217 -30.58 6.56 2.42
CA PRO A 217 -29.88 6.24 3.66
C PRO A 217 -28.36 6.41 3.56
N HIS A 218 -27.81 6.34 2.34
CA HIS A 218 -26.38 6.56 2.06
C HIS A 218 -25.90 7.97 2.39
N THR A 219 -26.81 8.95 2.53
CA THR A 219 -26.48 10.34 2.91
C THR A 219 -26.35 10.55 4.42
N SER A 220 -26.71 9.55 5.23
CA SER A 220 -26.70 9.66 6.69
C SER A 220 -25.27 9.88 7.22
N PRO A 221 -25.00 10.99 7.95
CA PRO A 221 -23.69 11.23 8.52
C PRO A 221 -23.24 10.12 9.46
N LYS A 222 -24.18 9.55 10.23
CA LYS A 222 -23.91 8.46 11.19
C LYS A 222 -23.48 7.18 10.48
N LEU A 223 -24.12 6.83 9.36
CA LEU A 223 -23.74 5.67 8.54
C LEU A 223 -22.35 5.87 7.96
N LEU A 224 -22.10 7.06 7.38
CA LEU A 224 -20.83 7.36 6.73
C LEU A 224 -19.66 7.37 7.72
N THR A 225 -19.83 7.91 8.92
CA THR A 225 -18.80 7.82 9.98
C THR A 225 -18.61 6.37 10.42
N HIS A 226 -19.70 5.65 10.67
CA HIS A 226 -19.64 4.27 11.14
C HIS A 226 -18.90 3.35 10.17
N VAL A 227 -19.16 3.48 8.87
CA VAL A 227 -18.48 2.70 7.84
C VAL A 227 -17.01 3.12 7.71
N ALA A 228 -16.72 4.42 7.70
CA ALA A 228 -15.35 4.91 7.56
C ALA A 228 -14.43 4.42 8.68
N ASP A 229 -14.89 4.47 9.94
CA ASP A 229 -14.13 4.04 11.12
C ASP A 229 -13.85 2.53 11.14
N ARG A 230 -14.60 1.77 10.34
CA ARG A 230 -14.64 0.30 10.34
C ARG A 230 -14.25 -0.33 9.01
N LEU A 231 -13.89 0.51 8.04
CA LEU A 231 -13.56 0.12 6.69
C LEU A 231 -12.36 -0.82 6.71
N GLN A 232 -12.39 -1.87 5.92
CA GLN A 232 -11.22 -2.70 5.64
C GLN A 232 -11.17 -2.93 4.15
N CYS A 233 -10.10 -2.47 3.50
CA CYS A 233 -9.96 -2.63 2.06
C CYS A 233 -9.98 -4.11 1.68
N LYS A 234 -10.89 -4.48 0.77
CA LYS A 234 -10.96 -5.83 0.25
C LYS A 234 -9.81 -6.09 -0.71
N SER A 235 -9.11 -7.20 -0.51
CA SER A 235 -8.15 -7.72 -1.48
C SER A 235 -8.74 -8.93 -2.21
N PHE A 236 -8.53 -8.98 -3.51
CA PHE A 236 -8.81 -10.17 -4.31
C PHE A 236 -7.51 -10.90 -4.61
N PHE A 237 -7.47 -12.16 -4.24
CA PHE A 237 -6.34 -13.05 -4.46
C PHE A 237 -4.99 -12.44 -4.02
N GLY A 238 -4.95 -11.83 -2.83
CA GLY A 238 -3.74 -11.18 -2.28
C GLY A 238 -3.38 -9.83 -2.89
N ARG A 239 -4.29 -9.17 -3.63
CA ARG A 239 -4.08 -7.82 -4.19
C ARG A 239 -5.26 -6.89 -3.95
N PHE A 240 -4.96 -5.65 -3.57
CA PHE A 240 -5.96 -4.57 -3.52
C PHE A 240 -6.30 -4.11 -4.93
N LEU A 241 -7.50 -3.58 -5.11
CA LEU A 241 -7.95 -3.03 -6.37
C LEU A 241 -7.76 -1.51 -6.39
N ASN A 242 -7.28 -1.00 -7.53
CA ASN A 242 -7.39 0.41 -7.89
C ASN A 242 -8.61 0.60 -8.82
N GLY A 243 -8.90 1.84 -9.20
CA GLY A 243 -10.03 2.15 -10.08
C GLY A 243 -9.93 1.49 -11.46
N ALA A 244 -8.73 1.40 -12.04
CA ALA A 244 -8.52 0.74 -13.35
C ALA A 244 -8.83 -0.77 -13.30
N LEU A 245 -8.38 -1.47 -12.26
CA LEU A 245 -8.68 -2.88 -12.03
C LEU A 245 -10.17 -3.08 -11.74
N LEU A 246 -10.80 -2.19 -10.98
CA LEU A 246 -12.24 -2.26 -10.68
C LEU A 246 -13.10 -2.17 -11.96
N VAL A 247 -12.78 -1.27 -12.88
CA VAL A 247 -13.53 -1.16 -14.16
C VAL A 247 -13.43 -2.45 -14.95
N LYS A 248 -12.24 -3.04 -15.06
CA LYS A 248 -12.04 -4.31 -15.77
C LYS A 248 -12.72 -5.47 -15.06
N LEU A 249 -12.60 -5.54 -13.73
CA LEU A 249 -13.22 -6.57 -12.92
C LEU A 249 -14.74 -6.52 -13.04
N LEU A 250 -15.33 -5.32 -12.94
CA LEU A 250 -16.75 -5.11 -13.12
C LEU A 250 -17.19 -5.60 -14.50
N ARG A 251 -16.50 -5.21 -15.58
CA ARG A 251 -16.81 -5.67 -16.95
C ARG A 251 -16.71 -7.19 -17.11
N SER A 252 -15.70 -7.83 -16.53
CA SER A 252 -15.51 -9.27 -16.64
C SER A 252 -16.48 -10.07 -15.76
N LEU A 253 -16.78 -9.59 -14.55
CA LEU A 253 -17.76 -10.21 -13.66
C LEU A 253 -19.17 -10.08 -14.21
N THR A 254 -19.57 -8.91 -14.68
CA THR A 254 -20.90 -8.73 -15.28
C THR A 254 -21.08 -9.65 -16.48
N HIS A 255 -20.06 -9.78 -17.34
CA HIS A 255 -20.11 -10.70 -18.47
C HIS A 255 -20.20 -12.17 -18.03
N ALA A 256 -19.45 -12.57 -16.99
CA ALA A 256 -19.47 -13.94 -16.49
C ALA A 256 -20.80 -14.29 -15.82
N MET A 257 -21.36 -13.37 -15.02
CA MET A 257 -22.62 -13.58 -14.29
C MET A 257 -23.85 -13.51 -15.19
N THR A 258 -23.77 -12.85 -16.34
CA THR A 258 -24.88 -12.74 -17.30
C THR A 258 -24.83 -13.80 -18.40
N ALA A 259 -23.82 -14.68 -18.39
CA ALA A 259 -23.64 -15.72 -19.39
C ALA A 259 -24.86 -16.67 -19.44
N PRO A 260 -25.36 -17.01 -20.65
CA PRO A 260 -26.58 -17.80 -20.82
C PRO A 260 -26.41 -19.28 -20.43
N ASP A 261 -25.18 -19.78 -20.37
CA ASP A 261 -24.86 -21.21 -20.28
C ASP A 261 -25.07 -21.83 -18.89
N GLY A 262 -25.45 -21.03 -17.88
CA GLY A 262 -25.72 -21.50 -16.52
C GLY A 262 -24.48 -22.07 -15.79
N ALA A 263 -23.29 -21.91 -16.37
CA ALA A 263 -22.04 -22.36 -15.76
C ALA A 263 -21.74 -21.55 -14.49
N PRO A 264 -21.21 -22.19 -13.43
CA PRO A 264 -20.86 -21.49 -12.21
C PRO A 264 -19.75 -20.47 -12.49
N VAL A 265 -19.92 -19.26 -11.97
CA VAL A 265 -18.92 -18.20 -12.10
C VAL A 265 -17.75 -18.52 -11.18
N VAL A 266 -16.57 -18.75 -11.78
CA VAL A 266 -15.33 -18.96 -11.03
C VAL A 266 -14.59 -17.64 -10.83
N VAL A 267 -14.62 -17.12 -9.61
CA VAL A 267 -14.08 -15.79 -9.26
C VAL A 267 -12.57 -15.71 -9.48
N GLN A 268 -11.82 -16.76 -9.11
CA GLN A 268 -10.36 -16.83 -9.33
C GLN A 268 -9.99 -16.68 -10.80
N ARG A 269 -10.70 -17.36 -11.69
CA ARG A 269 -10.46 -17.28 -13.14
C ARG A 269 -10.66 -15.85 -13.65
N VAL A 270 -11.79 -15.24 -13.27
CA VAL A 270 -12.14 -13.87 -13.69
C VAL A 270 -11.09 -12.88 -13.19
N VAL A 271 -10.77 -12.90 -11.89
CA VAL A 271 -9.80 -11.96 -11.31
C VAL A 271 -8.40 -12.18 -11.87
N THR A 272 -7.95 -13.43 -12.01
CA THR A 272 -6.62 -13.75 -12.55
C THR A 272 -6.46 -13.23 -13.98
N ASN A 273 -7.49 -13.40 -14.82
CA ASN A 273 -7.48 -12.86 -16.18
C ASN A 273 -7.43 -11.33 -16.21
N VAL A 274 -8.18 -10.66 -15.33
CA VAL A 274 -8.17 -9.19 -15.22
C VAL A 274 -6.79 -8.68 -14.78
N ILE A 275 -6.20 -9.31 -13.76
CA ILE A 275 -4.87 -8.95 -13.24
C ILE A 275 -3.80 -9.19 -14.31
N ALA A 276 -3.84 -10.33 -15.01
CA ALA A 276 -2.89 -10.64 -16.08
C ALA A 276 -3.01 -9.65 -17.25
N SER A 277 -4.22 -9.35 -17.71
CA SER A 277 -4.48 -8.36 -18.77
C SER A 277 -4.01 -6.96 -18.36
N HIS A 278 -4.30 -6.53 -17.13
CA HIS A 278 -3.83 -5.23 -16.64
C HIS A 278 -2.31 -5.17 -16.53
N TRP A 279 -1.66 -6.24 -16.06
CA TRP A 279 -0.22 -6.33 -16.03
C TRP A 279 0.41 -6.22 -17.43
N GLN A 280 -0.14 -6.91 -18.42
CA GLN A 280 0.31 -6.82 -19.80
C GLN A 280 0.22 -5.38 -20.34
N GLU A 281 -0.91 -4.71 -20.12
CA GLU A 281 -1.08 -3.31 -20.52
C GLU A 281 -0.10 -2.38 -19.82
N LEU A 282 0.11 -2.54 -18.51
CA LEU A 282 1.09 -1.76 -17.75
C LEU A 282 2.51 -1.97 -18.28
N VAL A 283 2.90 -3.21 -18.60
CA VAL A 283 4.21 -3.52 -19.19
C VAL A 283 4.35 -2.89 -20.57
N GLN A 284 3.30 -2.91 -21.40
CA GLN A 284 3.30 -2.25 -22.70
C GLN A 284 3.36 -0.71 -22.59
N GLN A 285 2.59 -0.12 -21.68
CA GLN A 285 2.61 1.32 -21.40
C GLN A 285 3.97 1.76 -20.88
N ALA A 286 4.58 1.01 -19.95
CA ALA A 286 5.91 1.29 -19.43
C ALA A 286 6.97 1.20 -20.53
N PHE A 287 6.90 0.17 -21.38
CA PHE A 287 7.78 0.04 -22.54
C PHE A 287 7.65 1.24 -23.49
N ARG A 288 6.41 1.62 -23.85
CA ARG A 288 6.14 2.78 -24.72
C ARG A 288 6.67 4.08 -24.09
N ALA A 289 6.34 4.35 -22.82
CA ALA A 289 6.79 5.55 -22.12
C ALA A 289 8.32 5.69 -22.08
N TYR A 290 9.04 4.58 -21.93
CA TYR A 290 10.51 4.58 -22.01
C TYR A 290 11.01 4.91 -23.42
N CYS A 291 10.45 4.29 -24.45
CA CYS A 291 10.80 4.57 -25.85
C CYS A 291 10.52 6.05 -26.17
N ASP A 292 9.31 6.52 -25.87
CA ASP A 292 8.86 7.87 -26.17
C ASP A 292 9.77 8.92 -25.52
N LEU A 293 10.19 8.70 -24.27
CA LEU A 293 11.12 9.60 -23.59
C LEU A 293 12.51 9.60 -24.24
N LEU A 294 13.04 8.44 -24.59
CA LEU A 294 14.33 8.35 -25.29
C LEU A 294 14.30 9.08 -26.62
N HIS A 295 13.24 8.89 -27.41
CA HIS A 295 13.07 9.57 -28.71
C HIS A 295 12.87 11.08 -28.56
N ALA A 296 12.12 11.51 -27.54
CA ALA A 296 11.94 12.92 -27.24
C ALA A 296 13.27 13.62 -26.92
N ARG A 297 14.13 12.97 -26.12
CA ARG A 297 15.37 13.55 -25.60
C ARG A 297 16.55 13.38 -26.56
N LEU A 298 16.53 12.37 -27.42
CA LEU A 298 17.63 12.01 -28.33
C LEU A 298 17.15 12.03 -29.78
N ALA A 299 17.58 13.03 -30.55
CA ALA A 299 17.31 13.11 -31.97
C ALA A 299 18.30 12.28 -32.80
N VAL A 300 17.80 11.73 -33.90
CA VAL A 300 18.62 11.02 -34.91
C VAL A 300 19.62 11.99 -35.53
N TYR A 301 20.86 11.55 -35.70
CA TYR A 301 21.87 12.33 -36.41
C TYR A 301 21.49 12.47 -37.89
N GLU A 302 21.19 13.68 -38.31
CA GLU A 302 21.11 14.04 -39.72
C GLU A 302 22.48 14.52 -40.20
N ARG A 303 22.96 13.94 -41.31
CA ARG A 303 24.26 14.29 -41.88
C ARG A 303 24.20 15.71 -42.45
N ALA A 304 24.65 16.68 -41.68
CA ALA A 304 24.89 18.04 -42.15
C ALA A 304 26.34 18.20 -42.64
N PRO A 305 26.59 18.94 -43.73
CA PRO A 305 27.96 19.28 -44.14
C PRO A 305 28.61 20.13 -43.04
N ILE A 306 29.81 19.73 -42.60
CA ILE A 306 30.54 20.46 -41.57
C ILE A 306 31.13 21.73 -42.20
N THR A 307 30.53 22.88 -41.91
CA THR A 307 31.01 24.21 -42.31
C THR A 307 31.68 24.93 -41.12
N ALA A 308 32.47 25.97 -41.40
CA ALA A 308 33.08 26.80 -40.35
C ALA A 308 32.01 27.41 -39.42
N GLU A 309 30.91 27.91 -40.00
CA GLU A 309 29.76 28.45 -39.27
C GLU A 309 29.12 27.40 -38.36
N TYR A 310 28.92 26.17 -38.85
CA TYR A 310 28.38 25.07 -38.07
C TYR A 310 29.29 24.69 -36.88
N LEU A 311 30.61 24.68 -37.07
CA LEU A 311 31.56 24.40 -35.99
C LEU A 311 31.60 25.50 -34.93
N VAL A 312 31.53 26.78 -35.34
CA VAL A 312 31.43 27.92 -34.42
C VAL A 312 30.11 27.83 -33.63
N ASP A 313 28.99 27.55 -34.29
CA ASP A 313 27.69 27.40 -33.64
C ASP A 313 27.65 26.26 -32.61
N VAL A 314 28.18 25.08 -32.97
CA VAL A 314 28.23 23.92 -32.07
C VAL A 314 29.17 24.17 -30.89
N THR A 315 30.33 24.79 -31.13
CA THR A 315 31.28 25.12 -30.06
C THR A 315 30.74 26.20 -29.14
N GLU A 316 30.08 27.24 -29.66
CA GLU A 316 29.41 28.27 -28.84
C GLU A 316 28.25 27.70 -28.01
N ARG A 317 27.43 26.80 -28.57
CA ARG A 317 26.36 26.12 -27.80
C ARG A 317 26.93 25.23 -26.70
N LYS A 318 28.01 24.47 -26.97
CA LYS A 318 28.69 23.63 -25.97
C LYS A 318 29.42 24.47 -24.91
N LEU A 319 29.96 25.64 -25.27
CA LEU A 319 30.57 26.61 -24.34
C LEU A 319 29.50 27.27 -23.45
N LYS A 320 28.35 27.65 -24.01
CA LYS A 320 27.21 28.19 -23.24
C LYS A 320 26.62 27.14 -22.28
N ALA A 321 26.53 25.87 -22.70
CA ALA A 321 26.04 24.77 -21.86
C ALA A 321 27.01 24.35 -20.74
N SER A 322 28.31 24.66 -20.86
CA SER A 322 29.29 24.45 -19.79
C SER A 322 29.37 25.65 -18.84
N GLN A 323 29.10 26.87 -19.33
CA GLN A 323 29.00 28.08 -18.51
C GLN A 323 27.74 28.11 -17.62
N SER A 324 26.63 27.51 -18.04
CA SER A 324 25.41 27.44 -17.21
C SER A 324 25.54 26.56 -15.95
N GLN A 325 26.63 25.80 -15.81
CA GLN A 325 26.93 25.02 -14.60
C GLN A 325 27.88 25.74 -13.62
N GLN A 326 28.45 26.90 -13.99
CA GLN A 326 29.33 27.69 -13.13
C GLN A 326 28.97 29.19 -13.21
N ALA A 327 28.19 29.65 -12.22
CA ALA A 327 27.99 31.03 -11.77
C ALA A 327 27.86 32.16 -12.83
N ALA A 328 26.70 32.82 -12.80
CA ALA A 328 26.40 34.07 -13.47
C ALA A 328 27.40 35.20 -13.14
N VAL A 329 28.09 35.77 -14.14
CA VAL A 329 28.57 37.17 -14.16
C VAL A 329 28.69 37.68 -15.62
N VAL A 330 27.70 38.50 -15.99
CA VAL A 330 27.76 39.78 -16.74
C VAL A 330 28.02 39.82 -18.27
N ASN A 331 26.99 40.43 -18.88
CA ASN A 331 26.88 41.21 -20.12
C ASN A 331 26.82 40.51 -21.48
N ALA A 332 25.56 40.48 -21.94
CA ALA A 332 25.13 40.58 -23.32
C ALA A 332 25.93 41.64 -24.09
N GLY A 333 26.66 41.18 -25.10
CA GLY A 333 27.20 41.97 -26.20
C GLY A 333 27.11 41.11 -27.45
N GLN A 334 26.38 41.61 -28.45
CA GLN A 334 26.12 40.95 -29.72
C GLN A 334 27.41 40.51 -30.45
N GLY A 335 27.30 39.34 -31.08
CA GLY A 335 27.62 39.10 -32.48
C GLY A 335 28.91 39.67 -33.07
N ASN A 336 29.69 38.74 -33.64
CA ASN A 336 30.80 38.90 -34.58
C ASN A 336 32.18 38.92 -33.89
N PHE A 337 33.16 38.26 -34.52
CA PHE A 337 34.59 38.26 -34.15
C PHE A 337 35.12 37.13 -33.23
N SER A 338 34.65 35.89 -33.44
CA SER A 338 35.41 34.67 -33.11
C SER A 338 35.79 33.95 -34.42
N ALA A 339 37.08 33.81 -34.73
CA ALA A 339 37.55 33.09 -35.92
C ALA A 339 38.61 32.07 -35.53
N PHE A 340 38.63 30.91 -36.20
CA PHE A 340 39.70 29.94 -36.05
C PHE A 340 40.97 30.45 -36.72
N ASP A 341 42.10 30.34 -36.04
CA ASP A 341 43.40 30.72 -36.58
C ASP A 341 43.97 29.65 -37.51
N GLU A 342 45.13 29.98 -38.07
CA GLU A 342 45.96 29.20 -39.00
C GLU A 342 46.26 27.74 -38.62
N PHE A 343 45.93 27.32 -37.39
CA PHE A 343 46.13 25.98 -36.84
C PHE A 343 44.85 25.35 -36.28
N GLY A 344 43.69 26.00 -36.46
CA GLY A 344 42.39 25.53 -35.97
C GLY A 344 42.09 25.89 -34.52
N ASN A 345 42.72 26.94 -33.96
CA ASN A 345 42.42 27.44 -32.62
C ASN A 345 41.47 28.64 -32.65
N LEU A 346 40.41 28.63 -31.83
CA LEU A 346 39.45 29.74 -31.78
C LEU A 346 40.12 30.99 -31.15
N LYS A 347 40.22 32.10 -31.90
CA LYS A 347 40.72 33.39 -31.39
C LYS A 347 39.60 34.43 -31.36
N LYS A 348 39.55 35.21 -30.27
CA LYS A 348 38.77 36.46 -30.20
C LYS A 348 39.64 37.61 -30.71
N GLN A 349 39.19 38.33 -31.73
CA GLN A 349 39.86 39.56 -32.16
C GLN A 349 39.41 40.72 -31.24
N GLN A 350 40.37 41.35 -30.56
CA GLN A 350 40.15 42.68 -29.97
C GLN A 350 40.39 43.72 -31.07
N VAL A 351 39.37 44.50 -31.39
CA VAL A 351 39.52 45.68 -32.25
C VAL A 351 40.18 46.78 -31.42
N ALA A 352 41.38 47.20 -31.80
CA ALA A 352 41.97 48.43 -31.31
C ALA A 352 41.43 49.59 -32.16
N GLU A 353 40.55 50.41 -31.58
CA GLU A 353 40.16 51.69 -32.17
C GLU A 353 41.16 52.80 -31.78
N GLY A 354 41.64 53.54 -32.78
CA GLY A 354 41.87 54.98 -32.65
C GLY A 354 43.32 55.51 -32.49
N SER A 355 43.96 55.79 -33.63
CA SER A 355 44.76 56.99 -33.97
C SER A 355 45.75 57.65 -32.97
N GLY A 356 46.96 57.92 -33.48
CA GLY A 356 47.72 59.14 -33.13
C GLY A 356 49.05 58.91 -32.40
N GLU A 357 50.07 59.59 -32.89
CA GLU A 357 51.48 59.65 -32.46
C GLU A 357 51.77 59.56 -30.95
N GLY A 358 52.87 58.88 -30.58
CA GLY A 358 53.55 59.08 -29.31
C GLY A 358 54.14 57.81 -28.68
N ASP A 359 55.45 57.63 -28.82
CA ASP A 359 56.26 56.61 -28.13
C ASP A 359 56.04 56.59 -26.60
N SER A 360 55.64 55.46 -26.03
CA SER A 360 56.37 54.78 -24.93
C SER A 360 55.63 53.58 -24.34
N MET A 361 56.30 52.43 -24.44
CA MET A 361 56.29 51.26 -23.54
C MET A 361 54.98 50.89 -22.82
N MET A 362 54.24 49.93 -23.39
CA MET A 362 53.56 48.90 -22.61
C MET A 362 53.82 47.52 -23.21
N THR A 363 54.30 46.62 -22.36
CA THR A 363 54.67 45.23 -22.63
C THR A 363 53.49 44.44 -23.20
N ALA A 364 53.55 44.11 -24.49
CA ALA A 364 52.69 43.10 -25.09
C ALA A 364 53.06 41.72 -24.53
N THR A 365 52.31 41.25 -23.52
CA THR A 365 52.27 39.82 -23.18
C THR A 365 51.72 39.07 -24.38
N ALA A 366 52.56 38.25 -25.01
CA ALA A 366 52.15 37.35 -26.09
C ALA A 366 50.97 36.49 -25.63
N PRO A 367 49.87 36.39 -26.43
CA PRO A 367 48.79 35.49 -26.11
C PRO A 367 49.31 34.05 -26.22
N ALA A 368 49.28 33.31 -25.11
CA ALA A 368 49.70 31.92 -25.07
C ALA A 368 48.86 31.08 -26.04
N PRO A 369 49.47 30.37 -27.01
CA PRO A 369 48.74 29.47 -27.88
C PRO A 369 48.19 28.30 -27.07
N LEU A 370 46.87 28.10 -27.09
CA LEU A 370 46.23 26.89 -26.58
C LEU A 370 46.78 25.70 -27.37
N ASN A 371 47.55 24.87 -26.66
CA ASN A 371 48.35 23.79 -27.21
C ASN A 371 47.46 22.74 -27.92
N THR A 372 48.00 22.19 -29.01
CA THR A 372 47.41 21.33 -30.05
C THR A 372 46.77 20.02 -29.56
N GLY A 373 45.64 20.11 -28.85
CA GLY A 373 44.91 18.97 -28.30
C GLY A 373 43.78 18.44 -29.18
N LEU A 374 43.17 19.26 -30.07
CA LEU A 374 41.91 18.89 -30.73
C LEU A 374 42.10 17.77 -31.77
N PHE A 375 43.10 17.86 -32.65
CA PHE A 375 43.34 16.83 -33.68
C PHE A 375 43.84 15.50 -33.11
N SER A 376 44.69 15.53 -32.07
CA SER A 376 45.15 14.32 -31.37
C SER A 376 44.03 13.70 -30.54
N PHE A 377 43.18 14.52 -29.90
CA PHE A 377 41.98 14.09 -29.19
C PHE A 377 40.92 13.50 -30.15
N LEU A 378 40.64 14.16 -31.27
CA LEU A 378 39.72 13.69 -32.30
C LEU A 378 40.22 12.42 -32.98
N LYS A 379 41.53 12.32 -33.29
CA LYS A 379 42.16 11.11 -33.83
C LYS A 379 42.14 9.95 -32.83
N ASN A 380 42.37 10.21 -31.54
CA ASN A 380 42.29 9.19 -30.49
C ASN A 380 40.85 8.76 -30.20
N ARG A 381 39.87 9.67 -30.28
CA ARG A 381 38.45 9.38 -30.07
C ARG A 381 37.84 8.66 -31.27
N ALA A 382 38.15 9.10 -32.49
CA ALA A 382 37.82 8.39 -33.73
C ALA A 382 38.49 7.02 -33.75
N GLY A 383 39.79 6.93 -33.45
CA GLY A 383 40.53 5.68 -33.36
C GLY A 383 39.94 4.70 -32.35
N ARG A 384 39.54 5.16 -31.15
CA ARG A 384 38.86 4.32 -30.16
C ARG A 384 37.45 3.89 -30.60
N ALA A 385 36.70 4.75 -31.30
CA ALA A 385 35.39 4.40 -31.85
C ALA A 385 35.50 3.36 -32.99
N PHE A 386 36.43 3.58 -33.93
CA PHE A 386 36.71 2.65 -35.03
C PHE A 386 37.31 1.33 -34.54
N SER A 387 38.24 1.33 -33.57
CA SER A 387 38.78 0.10 -32.97
C SER A 387 37.74 -0.70 -32.19
N LYS A 388 36.81 -0.04 -31.47
CA LYS A 388 35.68 -0.72 -30.83
C LYS A 388 34.73 -1.36 -31.85
N GLN A 389 34.47 -0.69 -32.96
CA GLN A 389 33.67 -1.25 -34.06
C GLN A 389 34.37 -2.43 -34.74
N LEU A 390 35.68 -2.33 -34.99
CA LEU A 390 36.48 -3.41 -35.60
C LEU A 390 36.60 -4.64 -34.69
N SER A 391 36.68 -4.45 -33.37
CA SER A 391 36.74 -5.55 -32.38
C SER A 391 35.43 -6.34 -32.22
N ARG A 392 34.31 -5.86 -32.81
CA ARG A 392 33.01 -6.53 -32.77
C ARG A 392 32.67 -7.28 -34.06
N PHE A 393 33.54 -7.29 -35.06
CA PHE A 393 33.42 -8.20 -36.20
C PHE A 393 33.94 -9.59 -35.79
N PRO A 394 33.15 -10.67 -35.95
CA PRO A 394 33.62 -12.00 -35.62
C PRO A 394 34.70 -12.43 -36.62
N THR A 395 35.94 -12.57 -36.16
CA THR A 395 36.93 -13.42 -36.82
C THR A 395 36.54 -14.88 -36.60
N ASN A 396 36.04 -15.52 -37.65
CA ASN A 396 35.77 -16.96 -37.80
C ASN A 396 36.34 -17.87 -36.69
N ARG A 397 35.45 -18.43 -35.86
CA ARG A 397 35.60 -19.80 -35.34
C ARG A 397 34.24 -20.40 -35.04
N TRP A 398 33.84 -21.35 -35.90
CA TRP A 398 32.83 -22.33 -35.58
C TRP A 398 33.26 -23.18 -34.39
N SER A 399 32.34 -23.43 -33.47
CA SER A 399 32.33 -24.63 -32.64
C SER A 399 30.88 -25.09 -32.54
N ALA A 400 30.55 -26.01 -33.44
CA ALA A 400 29.30 -26.75 -33.39
C ALA A 400 29.28 -27.62 -32.12
N SER A 401 28.34 -27.35 -31.23
CA SER A 401 27.79 -28.36 -30.33
C SER A 401 26.29 -28.33 -30.48
N ILE A 402 25.81 -29.09 -31.46
CA ILE A 402 24.43 -29.52 -31.58
C ILE A 402 24.11 -30.34 -30.32
N LYS A 403 23.26 -29.82 -29.45
CA LYS A 403 22.36 -30.66 -28.64
C LYS A 403 20.94 -30.33 -29.04
N SER A 404 20.45 -31.10 -30.01
CA SER A 404 19.03 -31.36 -30.13
C SER A 404 18.54 -31.95 -28.80
N GLY A 405 17.42 -31.42 -28.32
CA GLY A 405 16.97 -31.70 -26.97
C GLY A 405 15.53 -31.25 -26.74
N ARG A 406 14.63 -31.85 -27.53
CA ARG A 406 13.28 -32.24 -27.10
C ARG A 406 12.37 -31.09 -26.63
N GLN A 407 11.59 -30.57 -27.59
CA GLN A 407 10.27 -30.00 -27.30
C GLN A 407 9.47 -31.03 -26.50
N THR A 408 9.18 -30.70 -25.25
CA THR A 408 8.07 -31.28 -24.49
C THR A 408 7.10 -30.16 -24.17
N ASN A 409 5.88 -30.35 -24.62
CA ASN A 409 4.70 -29.50 -24.46
C ASN A 409 4.60 -28.88 -23.05
N ALA A 410 4.73 -27.56 -22.97
CA ALA A 410 4.23 -26.73 -21.88
C ALA A 410 3.98 -25.30 -22.42
N GLN A 411 3.25 -25.21 -23.53
CA GLN A 411 2.80 -23.97 -24.14
C GLN A 411 1.40 -23.68 -23.57
N GLY A 412 1.34 -22.95 -22.45
CA GLY A 412 0.06 -22.63 -21.79
C GLY A 412 0.10 -21.37 -20.95
N ASP A 413 1.11 -21.22 -20.09
CA ASP A 413 1.08 -20.14 -19.07
C ASP A 413 2.17 -19.06 -19.22
N ARG A 414 3.27 -19.31 -19.94
CA ARG A 414 4.38 -18.33 -20.02
C ARG A 414 4.12 -17.13 -20.93
N ASP A 415 3.26 -17.28 -21.95
CA ASP A 415 2.94 -16.18 -22.88
C ASP A 415 1.99 -15.15 -22.28
N ARG A 416 1.20 -15.53 -21.25
CA ARG A 416 0.18 -14.65 -20.64
C ARG A 416 0.75 -13.50 -19.82
N LEU A 417 2.00 -13.56 -19.36
CA LEU A 417 2.61 -12.50 -18.54
C LEU A 417 3.76 -11.75 -19.23
N GLY A 418 4.14 -12.18 -20.43
CA GLY A 418 5.27 -11.65 -21.22
C GLY A 418 4.86 -10.94 -22.51
N GLY A 419 3.55 -10.80 -22.77
CA GLY A 419 2.93 -10.35 -24.03
C GLY A 419 3.35 -8.97 -24.53
N ILE A 420 4.56 -8.87 -25.05
CA ILE A 420 4.94 -7.93 -26.10
C ILE A 420 5.36 -8.85 -27.25
N ALA A 421 4.55 -8.90 -28.30
CA ALA A 421 4.69 -9.80 -29.44
C ALA A 421 6.14 -9.91 -29.94
N GLU A 422 6.52 -11.11 -30.37
CA GLU A 422 7.83 -11.45 -30.95
C GLU A 422 8.08 -10.83 -32.33
N ASP A 423 7.55 -9.64 -32.62
CA ASP A 423 7.79 -8.93 -33.89
C ASP A 423 9.24 -8.44 -34.03
N MET A 424 10.10 -8.66 -33.03
CA MET A 424 11.52 -8.37 -33.10
C MET A 424 12.41 -9.60 -33.31
N ALA A 425 11.91 -10.83 -33.14
CA ALA A 425 12.70 -12.02 -33.46
C ALA A 425 12.89 -12.15 -34.98
N ALA A 426 11.87 -11.77 -35.76
CA ALA A 426 11.98 -11.63 -37.21
C ALA A 426 12.95 -10.49 -37.63
N ALA A 427 12.90 -9.35 -36.94
CA ALA A 427 13.83 -8.25 -37.19
C ALA A 427 15.28 -8.59 -36.78
N GLU A 428 15.49 -9.37 -35.72
CA GLU A 428 16.83 -9.86 -35.33
C GLU A 428 17.33 -10.98 -36.25
N ALA A 429 16.45 -11.81 -36.81
CA ALA A 429 16.80 -12.80 -37.83
C ALA A 429 17.28 -12.12 -39.13
N GLU A 430 16.61 -11.05 -39.57
CA GLU A 430 17.09 -10.19 -40.67
C GLU A 430 18.42 -9.50 -40.34
N LEU A 431 18.65 -9.10 -39.08
CA LEU A 431 19.91 -8.48 -38.66
C LEU A 431 21.10 -9.47 -38.65
N LEU A 432 20.86 -10.76 -38.41
CA LEU A 432 21.88 -11.81 -38.36
C LEU A 432 22.25 -12.36 -39.73
N GLU A 433 21.30 -12.50 -40.66
CA GLU A 433 21.58 -13.00 -42.02
C GLU A 433 22.38 -11.99 -42.87
N GLU A 434 22.21 -10.69 -42.64
CA GLU A 434 22.89 -9.63 -43.44
C GLU A 434 24.22 -9.13 -42.83
N ALA A 435 24.70 -9.72 -41.73
CA ALA A 435 26.00 -9.38 -41.13
C ALA A 435 27.21 -9.74 -42.04
N ASN A 436 26.98 -10.38 -43.18
CA ASN A 436 28.00 -10.88 -44.11
C ASN A 436 28.37 -9.91 -45.26
N ALA A 437 27.78 -8.71 -45.34
CA ALA A 437 28.10 -7.74 -46.40
C ALA A 437 28.93 -6.56 -45.88
N ALA A 438 30.02 -6.21 -46.57
CA ALA A 438 30.83 -5.03 -46.30
C ALA A 438 30.03 -3.74 -46.59
N GLN A 439 29.33 -3.22 -45.57
CA GLN A 439 28.43 -2.07 -45.71
C GLN A 439 29.14 -0.74 -45.39
N ALA A 440 28.83 0.30 -46.17
CA ALA A 440 29.33 1.66 -45.97
C ALA A 440 28.80 2.24 -44.63
N PRO A 441 29.54 3.15 -43.96
CA PRO A 441 29.12 3.72 -42.67
C PRO A 441 27.76 4.43 -42.72
N ASP A 442 27.37 4.97 -43.88
CA ASP A 442 26.04 5.57 -44.09
C ASP A 442 24.91 4.52 -44.07
N GLN A 443 25.15 3.31 -44.58
CA GLN A 443 24.20 2.19 -44.50
C GLN A 443 24.07 1.65 -43.07
N LEU A 444 25.17 1.63 -42.31
CA LEU A 444 25.17 1.27 -40.90
C LEU A 444 24.39 2.30 -40.05
N LEU A 445 24.56 3.60 -40.31
CA LEU A 445 23.78 4.65 -39.65
C LEU A 445 22.30 4.48 -39.96
N ALA A 446 21.94 4.37 -41.25
CA ALA A 446 20.55 4.18 -41.67
C ALA A 446 19.92 2.93 -41.03
N ARG A 447 20.67 1.84 -40.88
CA ARG A 447 20.21 0.61 -40.22
C ARG A 447 19.98 0.80 -38.72
N CYS A 448 20.91 1.45 -38.01
CA CYS A 448 20.76 1.74 -36.58
C CYS A 448 19.63 2.74 -36.30
N THR A 449 19.38 3.66 -37.21
CA THR A 449 18.37 4.71 -37.04
C THR A 449 17.01 4.34 -37.65
N ALA A 450 16.91 3.37 -38.56
CA ALA A 450 15.65 2.96 -39.19
C ALA A 450 14.58 2.48 -38.21
N SER A 451 14.96 1.81 -37.12
CA SER A 451 14.01 1.49 -36.05
C SER A 451 13.67 2.73 -35.23
N ILE A 452 14.63 3.63 -35.02
CA ILE A 452 14.49 4.84 -34.20
C ILE A 452 13.55 5.87 -34.87
N THR A 453 13.62 5.99 -36.20
CA THR A 453 12.79 6.90 -37.00
C THR A 453 11.35 6.44 -37.18
N ARG A 454 11.05 5.15 -36.92
CA ARG A 454 9.68 4.60 -36.98
C ARG A 454 8.82 4.93 -35.76
N TYR A 455 9.43 5.40 -34.66
CA TYR A 455 8.67 5.77 -33.46
C TYR A 455 8.13 7.19 -33.58
N SER A 456 6.81 7.33 -33.45
CA SER A 456 6.15 8.64 -33.39
C SER A 456 6.38 9.27 -32.02
N VAL A 457 6.95 10.48 -31.96
CA VAL A 457 7.09 11.24 -30.71
C VAL A 457 5.70 11.76 -30.28
N PRO A 458 5.18 11.41 -29.10
CA PRO A 458 3.89 11.91 -28.64
C PRO A 458 3.87 13.44 -28.47
N MET A 459 2.71 14.07 -28.66
CA MET A 459 2.51 15.52 -28.54
C MET A 459 3.02 16.10 -27.21
N GLU A 460 2.90 15.33 -26.12
CA GLU A 460 3.34 15.69 -24.77
C GLU A 460 4.84 16.02 -24.69
N TYR A 461 5.62 15.48 -25.63
CA TYR A 461 7.07 15.62 -25.64
C TYR A 461 7.60 16.65 -26.64
N LEU A 462 6.74 17.30 -27.44
CA LEU A 462 7.16 18.23 -28.50
C LEU A 462 7.95 19.44 -28.00
N ASN A 463 7.74 19.86 -26.75
CA ASN A 463 8.44 20.99 -26.15
C ASN A 463 9.69 20.56 -25.35
N THR A 464 10.02 19.28 -25.34
CA THR A 464 11.17 18.75 -24.59
C THR A 464 12.46 19.06 -25.36
N PRO A 465 13.50 19.62 -24.74
CA PRO A 465 14.76 19.86 -25.42
C PRO A 465 15.36 18.52 -25.85
N SER A 466 15.52 18.36 -27.17
CA SER A 466 16.11 17.19 -27.81
C SER A 466 17.56 17.48 -28.19
N GLU A 467 18.47 16.59 -27.85
CA GLU A 467 19.86 16.65 -28.29
C GLU A 467 20.07 15.71 -29.48
N ALA A 468 20.54 16.26 -30.61
CA ALA A 468 20.95 15.45 -31.74
C ALA A 468 22.23 14.66 -31.42
N MET A 469 22.19 13.34 -31.63
CA MET A 469 23.41 12.52 -31.60
C MET A 469 24.42 13.06 -32.63
N PRO A 470 25.75 13.06 -32.37
CA PRO A 470 26.41 12.42 -31.24
C PRO A 470 26.38 13.24 -29.93
N VAL A 471 25.96 12.58 -28.85
CA VAL A 471 25.90 13.11 -27.47
C VAL A 471 26.97 12.48 -26.58
N ASN A 472 27.25 13.11 -25.43
CA ASN A 472 28.17 12.57 -24.43
C ASN A 472 27.56 11.32 -23.74
N GLY A 473 28.38 10.37 -23.31
CA GLY A 473 27.93 9.16 -22.61
C GLY A 473 27.13 9.49 -21.34
N ALA A 474 27.53 10.52 -20.59
CA ALA A 474 26.80 10.98 -19.42
C ALA A 474 25.36 11.45 -19.74
N VAL A 475 25.13 12.03 -20.92
CA VAL A 475 23.78 12.45 -21.37
C VAL A 475 22.93 11.22 -21.68
N LEU A 476 23.49 10.22 -22.38
CA LEU A 476 22.79 8.95 -22.63
C LEU A 476 22.41 8.24 -21.32
N ASP A 477 23.33 8.18 -20.36
CA ASP A 477 23.07 7.57 -19.06
C ASP A 477 21.99 8.33 -18.29
N THR A 478 22.00 9.67 -18.33
CA THR A 478 20.99 10.51 -17.67
C THR A 478 19.60 10.28 -18.27
N VAL A 479 19.47 10.34 -19.60
CA VAL A 479 18.18 10.10 -20.28
C VAL A 479 17.70 8.66 -20.04
N HIS A 480 18.61 7.69 -20.00
CA HIS A 480 18.26 6.32 -19.65
C HIS A 480 17.70 6.20 -18.24
N VAL A 481 18.34 6.84 -17.24
CA VAL A 481 17.87 6.87 -15.85
C VAL A 481 16.49 7.53 -15.75
N GLU A 482 16.29 8.69 -16.39
CA GLU A 482 14.98 9.35 -16.47
C GLU A 482 13.90 8.40 -17.06
N GLY A 483 14.27 7.61 -18.08
CA GLY A 483 13.38 6.63 -18.70
C GLY A 483 13.01 5.49 -17.75
N LEU A 484 14.00 4.99 -17.00
CA LEU A 484 13.77 3.93 -16.02
C LEU A 484 12.93 4.42 -14.83
N GLU A 485 13.10 5.66 -14.41
CA GLU A 485 12.28 6.28 -13.37
C GLU A 485 10.80 6.33 -13.80
N LYS A 486 10.50 6.70 -15.06
CA LYS A 486 9.13 6.66 -15.59
C LYS A 486 8.54 5.25 -15.62
N VAL A 487 9.32 4.27 -16.05
CA VAL A 487 8.91 2.85 -16.02
C VAL A 487 8.58 2.42 -14.60
N ASN A 488 9.45 2.72 -13.65
CA ASN A 488 9.25 2.36 -12.25
C ASN A 488 8.02 3.07 -11.66
N ALA A 489 7.79 4.34 -11.98
CA ALA A 489 6.61 5.08 -11.52
C ALA A 489 5.28 4.45 -12.01
N LEU A 490 5.26 3.86 -13.21
CA LEU A 490 4.09 3.16 -13.74
C LEU A 490 3.88 1.77 -13.10
N LEU A 491 4.96 1.03 -12.85
CA LEU A 491 4.87 -0.35 -12.36
C LEU A 491 4.78 -0.46 -10.83
N LYS A 492 5.38 0.49 -10.09
CA LYS A 492 5.46 0.47 -8.63
C LYS A 492 4.08 0.38 -7.95
N PRO A 493 3.06 1.20 -8.35
CA PRO A 493 1.75 1.12 -7.71
C PRO A 493 1.15 -0.28 -7.77
N PHE A 494 1.30 -0.95 -8.92
CA PHE A 494 0.79 -2.30 -9.08
C PHE A 494 1.64 -3.37 -8.36
N LEU A 495 2.97 -3.26 -8.38
CA LEU A 495 3.85 -4.29 -7.81
C LEU A 495 3.96 -4.21 -6.28
N GLU A 496 3.93 -3.02 -5.71
CA GLU A 496 4.19 -2.75 -4.29
C GLU A 496 2.93 -2.26 -3.58
N ASP A 497 2.35 -1.14 -4.03
CA ASP A 497 1.31 -0.43 -3.27
C ASP A 497 -0.03 -1.19 -3.22
N LEU A 498 -0.36 -1.92 -4.29
CA LEU A 498 -1.56 -2.77 -4.38
C LEU A 498 -1.33 -4.20 -3.87
N ARG A 499 -0.18 -4.52 -3.29
CA ARG A 499 0.05 -5.84 -2.69
C ARG A 499 -0.77 -5.95 -1.40
N GLY A 500 -1.61 -6.99 -1.33
CA GLY A 500 -2.41 -7.31 -0.16
C GLY A 500 -1.63 -8.13 0.88
N PRO A 501 -2.18 -8.30 2.09
CA PRO A 501 -1.64 -9.24 3.06
C PRO A 501 -1.66 -10.66 2.50
N LEU A 502 -0.79 -11.53 3.05
CA LEU A 502 -0.82 -12.93 2.69
C LEU A 502 -2.16 -13.53 3.17
N PRO A 503 -2.95 -14.15 2.28
CA PRO A 503 -4.24 -14.70 2.66
C PRO A 503 -4.05 -15.96 3.53
N PRO A 504 -5.03 -16.30 4.38
CA PRO A 504 -4.98 -17.49 5.23
C PRO A 504 -5.08 -18.81 4.43
N HIS A 505 -5.56 -18.74 3.19
CA HIS A 505 -5.73 -19.90 2.30
C HIS A 505 -4.92 -19.72 1.02
N ALA A 506 -4.23 -20.78 0.60
CA ALA A 506 -3.35 -20.76 -0.58
C ALA A 506 -4.13 -20.51 -1.88
N GLU A 507 -5.38 -20.97 -1.96
CA GLU A 507 -6.30 -20.77 -3.09
C GLU A 507 -6.66 -19.29 -3.29
N LEU A 508 -6.54 -18.48 -2.24
CA LEU A 508 -6.73 -17.03 -2.28
C LEU A 508 -5.41 -16.28 -2.52
N ALA A 509 -4.30 -16.97 -2.78
CA ALA A 509 -3.05 -16.31 -3.14
C ALA A 509 -3.00 -16.00 -4.65
N CYS A 510 -2.29 -14.94 -5.02
CA CYS A 510 -2.06 -14.64 -6.42
C CYS A 510 -1.12 -15.70 -7.02
N ALA A 511 -1.61 -16.50 -7.97
CA ALA A 511 -0.80 -17.51 -8.66
C ALA A 511 0.16 -16.91 -9.72
N LEU A 512 0.01 -15.63 -10.07
CA LEU A 512 0.78 -14.99 -11.14
C LEU A 512 2.16 -14.52 -10.66
N ASP A 513 3.21 -14.93 -11.37
CA ASP A 513 4.57 -14.44 -11.13
C ASP A 513 4.92 -13.25 -12.03
N PHE A 514 4.73 -12.05 -11.49
CA PHE A 514 5.04 -10.79 -12.18
C PHE A 514 6.54 -10.54 -12.37
N HIS A 515 7.42 -11.27 -11.66
CA HIS A 515 8.87 -11.09 -11.80
C HIS A 515 9.36 -11.52 -13.18
N VAL A 516 8.73 -12.54 -13.78
CA VAL A 516 9.05 -12.97 -15.15
C VAL A 516 8.75 -11.86 -16.14
N GLY A 517 7.56 -11.26 -16.07
CA GLY A 517 7.16 -10.13 -16.93
C GLY A 517 8.08 -8.92 -16.73
N LYS A 518 8.42 -8.59 -15.48
CA LYS A 518 9.34 -7.51 -15.13
C LYS A 518 10.73 -7.77 -15.74
N LYS A 519 11.29 -8.97 -15.56
CA LYS A 519 12.59 -9.37 -16.13
C LYS A 519 12.61 -9.26 -17.65
N ASN A 520 11.54 -9.69 -18.32
CA ASN A 520 11.41 -9.59 -19.77
C ASN A 520 11.36 -8.14 -20.25
N LEU A 521 10.66 -7.26 -19.53
CA LEU A 521 10.66 -5.83 -19.80
C LEU A 521 12.07 -5.26 -19.67
N TRP A 522 12.78 -5.49 -18.56
CA TRP A 522 14.16 -4.99 -18.37
C TRP A 522 15.11 -5.45 -19.48
N ALA A 523 14.99 -6.71 -19.91
CA ALA A 523 15.77 -7.22 -21.04
C ALA A 523 15.45 -6.48 -22.36
N LYS A 524 14.18 -6.13 -22.60
CA LYS A 524 13.77 -5.33 -23.77
C LYS A 524 14.27 -3.88 -23.68
N LEU A 525 14.17 -3.23 -22.52
CA LEU A 525 14.69 -1.87 -22.30
C LEU A 525 16.21 -1.83 -22.50
N GLY A 526 16.93 -2.84 -22.01
CA GLY A 526 18.37 -2.98 -22.22
C GLY A 526 18.74 -3.13 -23.70
N ARG A 527 17.93 -3.83 -24.50
CA ARG A 527 18.11 -3.89 -25.97
C ARG A 527 17.94 -2.54 -26.63
N ILE A 528 16.94 -1.76 -26.24
CA ILE A 528 16.73 -0.41 -26.78
C ILE A 528 17.88 0.53 -26.41
N ARG A 529 18.32 0.51 -25.14
CA ARG A 529 19.48 1.27 -24.70
C ARG A 529 20.70 1.00 -25.59
N ARG A 530 21.00 -0.28 -25.84
CA ARG A 530 22.12 -0.68 -26.71
C ARG A 530 21.97 -0.15 -28.14
N ARG A 531 20.74 -0.09 -28.68
CA ARG A 531 20.51 0.49 -30.02
C ARG A 531 20.86 1.98 -30.07
N PHE A 532 20.46 2.76 -29.07
CA PHE A 532 20.82 4.17 -28.97
C PHE A 532 22.33 4.38 -28.73
N GLU A 533 22.97 3.52 -27.93
CA GLU A 533 24.43 3.53 -27.75
C GLU A 533 25.16 3.28 -29.08
N CYS A 534 24.74 2.26 -29.84
CA CYS A 534 25.29 1.95 -31.16
C CYS A 534 25.06 3.09 -32.16
N ALA A 535 23.84 3.65 -32.20
CA ALA A 535 23.53 4.80 -33.06
C ALA A 535 24.44 5.99 -32.72
N ASN A 536 24.62 6.30 -31.42
CA ASN A 536 25.50 7.36 -30.97
C ASN A 536 26.98 7.12 -31.33
N GLU A 537 27.45 5.87 -31.24
CA GLU A 537 28.81 5.47 -31.67
C GLU A 537 29.01 5.67 -33.18
N VAL A 538 28.05 5.22 -34.00
CA VAL A 538 28.10 5.37 -35.47
C VAL A 538 28.01 6.85 -35.86
N SER A 539 27.09 7.62 -35.28
CA SER A 539 26.99 9.07 -35.49
C SER A 539 28.29 9.78 -35.09
N SER A 540 28.92 9.37 -33.98
CA SER A 540 30.22 9.92 -33.57
C SER A 540 31.32 9.63 -34.59
N ALA A 541 31.36 8.42 -35.13
CA ALA A 541 32.35 8.02 -36.13
C ALA A 541 32.17 8.79 -37.45
N ILE A 542 30.93 8.96 -37.91
CA ILE A 542 30.62 9.74 -39.11
C ILE A 542 30.95 11.21 -38.91
N PHE A 543 30.53 11.82 -37.79
CA PHE A 543 30.86 13.20 -37.45
C PHE A 543 32.38 13.41 -37.41
N CYS A 544 33.14 12.53 -36.75
CA CYS A 544 34.60 12.62 -36.71
C CYS A 544 35.23 12.44 -38.10
N GLY A 545 34.68 11.55 -38.93
CA GLY A 545 35.14 11.34 -40.31
C GLY A 545 34.93 12.56 -41.19
N GLU A 546 33.74 13.17 -41.15
CA GLU A 546 33.43 14.43 -41.83
C GLU A 546 34.31 15.57 -41.32
N LEU A 547 34.55 15.65 -40.00
CA LEU A 547 35.38 16.70 -39.42
C LEU A 547 36.83 16.57 -39.87
N LEU A 548 37.37 15.34 -39.90
CA LEU A 548 38.70 15.08 -40.44
C LEU A 548 38.80 15.40 -41.93
N ARG A 549 37.77 15.10 -42.74
CA ARG A 549 37.73 15.47 -44.16
C ARG A 549 37.73 16.99 -44.34
N TYR A 550 36.90 17.70 -43.59
CA TYR A 550 36.84 19.16 -43.63
C TYR A 550 38.19 19.77 -43.24
N LEU A 551 38.76 19.38 -42.09
CA LEU A 551 40.05 19.87 -41.64
C LEU A 551 41.19 19.52 -42.61
N HIS A 552 41.14 18.35 -43.25
CA HIS A 552 42.09 17.98 -44.28
C HIS A 552 41.94 18.86 -45.54
N SER A 553 40.71 19.19 -45.95
CA SER A 553 40.47 20.10 -47.07
C SER A 553 40.98 21.52 -46.78
N VAL A 554 40.82 22.01 -45.55
CA VAL A 554 41.36 23.31 -45.11
C VAL A 554 42.89 23.31 -45.12
N VAL A 555 43.52 22.21 -44.69
CA VAL A 555 44.99 22.06 -44.73
C VAL A 555 45.48 21.97 -46.18
N LEU A 556 44.78 21.26 -47.06
CA LEU A 556 45.13 21.18 -48.48
C LEU A 556 44.99 22.53 -49.18
N SER A 557 43.86 23.22 -48.99
CA SER A 557 43.66 24.56 -49.56
C SER A 557 44.70 25.55 -49.03
N LYS A 558 45.09 25.42 -47.75
CA LYS A 558 46.15 26.23 -47.17
C LYS A 558 47.53 25.88 -47.76
N ASN A 559 47.84 24.60 -47.93
CA ASN A 559 49.09 24.19 -48.59
C ASN A 559 49.14 24.68 -50.04
N GLU A 560 48.02 24.68 -50.76
CA GLU A 560 47.91 25.24 -52.11
C GLU A 560 48.18 26.75 -52.08
N THR A 561 47.52 27.51 -51.19
CA THR A 561 47.78 28.95 -51.04
C THR A 561 49.18 29.28 -50.52
N ASP A 562 49.76 28.43 -49.65
CA ASP A 562 51.12 28.58 -49.14
C ASP A 562 52.15 28.21 -50.21
N THR A 563 51.85 27.27 -51.12
CA THR A 563 52.67 27.01 -52.31
C THR A 563 52.58 28.13 -53.33
N GLU A 564 51.43 28.79 -53.50
CA GLU A 564 51.28 29.99 -54.31
C GLU A 564 52.02 31.18 -53.70
N ALA A 565 51.93 31.36 -52.37
CA ALA A 565 52.66 32.38 -51.62
C ALA A 565 54.17 32.10 -51.59
N GLN A 566 54.60 30.83 -51.51
CA GLN A 566 56.00 30.42 -51.64
C GLN A 566 56.52 30.55 -53.07
N GLN A 567 55.69 30.34 -54.11
CA GLN A 567 56.06 30.65 -55.49
C GLN A 567 56.22 32.17 -55.69
N GLN A 568 55.40 33.00 -55.02
CA GLN A 568 55.59 34.45 -54.98
C GLN A 568 56.81 34.88 -54.14
N GLN A 569 57.13 34.18 -53.05
CA GLN A 569 58.32 34.44 -52.21
C GLN A 569 59.62 33.82 -52.75
N GLN A 570 59.58 32.82 -53.64
CA GLN A 570 60.76 32.29 -54.33
C GLN A 570 61.35 33.28 -55.34
N LEU A 571 60.65 34.36 -55.69
CA LEU A 571 61.23 35.53 -56.38
C LEU A 571 61.98 36.49 -55.44
N ARG A 572 61.94 36.27 -54.11
CA ARG A 572 62.73 37.01 -53.11
C ARG A 572 63.25 36.08 -52.00
N GLY A 573 64.30 35.35 -52.33
CA GLY A 573 65.44 35.06 -51.46
C GLY A 573 65.22 34.56 -50.02
N ARG A 574 65.51 33.27 -49.83
CA ARG A 574 66.23 32.65 -48.70
C ARG A 574 65.51 32.59 -47.33
N ALA A 575 65.14 31.38 -46.91
CA ALA A 575 64.96 31.05 -45.49
C ALA A 575 65.48 29.64 -45.17
N VAL A 576 66.06 29.55 -43.97
CA VAL A 576 66.82 28.45 -43.38
C VAL A 576 65.87 27.50 -42.66
N SER A 577 65.94 26.19 -42.93
CA SER A 577 65.24 25.16 -42.14
C SER A 577 66.07 24.74 -40.93
N SER A 578 65.54 24.93 -39.72
CA SER A 578 66.04 24.34 -38.48
C SER A 578 64.99 23.39 -37.90
N VAL A 579 65.28 22.10 -37.88
CA VAL A 579 64.50 21.09 -37.12
C VAL A 579 65.32 20.70 -35.90
N MET A 580 64.81 21.03 -34.71
CA MET A 580 65.35 20.55 -33.43
C MET A 580 64.83 19.14 -33.13
N LEU A 581 65.76 18.24 -32.82
CA LEU A 581 65.54 16.93 -32.20
C LEU A 581 65.11 17.11 -30.74
N VAL A 582 64.09 16.39 -30.30
CA VAL A 582 63.70 16.28 -28.88
C VAL A 582 64.15 14.95 -28.30
N ASP A 583 64.79 15.06 -27.15
CA ASP A 583 65.52 14.07 -26.37
C ASP A 583 64.66 12.94 -25.78
N LYS A 584 65.26 11.75 -25.66
CA LYS A 584 64.71 10.58 -24.97
C LYS A 584 65.11 10.62 -23.49
N LYS A 585 64.16 10.58 -22.53
CA LYS A 585 64.30 9.93 -21.20
C LYS A 585 63.00 9.92 -20.37
N SER A 586 62.95 8.96 -19.43
CA SER A 586 61.83 8.49 -18.59
C SER A 586 60.89 7.50 -19.30
N GLY A 587 60.53 6.31 -18.79
CA GLY A 587 60.74 5.72 -17.47
C GLY A 587 59.40 5.18 -16.97
N LYS A 588 59.09 3.91 -17.27
CA LYS A 588 57.93 3.13 -16.79
C LYS A 588 56.53 3.75 -17.04
N ALA A 589 56.08 3.68 -18.29
CA ALA A 589 54.67 3.72 -18.66
C ALA A 589 54.25 2.34 -19.20
N PRO A 590 52.99 1.91 -19.04
CA PRO A 590 52.50 0.65 -19.61
C PRO A 590 52.85 0.66 -21.11
N VAL A 591 53.33 -0.47 -21.62
CA VAL A 591 53.81 -0.61 -23.01
C VAL A 591 52.77 0.00 -23.94
N ALA A 592 53.04 1.23 -24.37
CA ALA A 592 52.17 1.96 -25.26
C ALA A 592 52.30 1.26 -26.60
N LEU A 593 51.27 0.49 -26.96
CA LEU A 593 51.08 0.06 -28.33
C LEU A 593 51.22 1.31 -29.21
N THR A 594 52.17 1.22 -30.14
CA THR A 594 52.40 2.12 -31.27
C THR A 594 53.35 3.31 -31.07
N ARG A 595 54.66 3.04 -30.93
CA ARG A 595 55.73 3.96 -31.42
C ARG A 595 55.84 3.99 -32.95
N VAL A 596 55.17 3.05 -33.63
CA VAL A 596 55.24 2.83 -35.07
C VAL A 596 54.63 3.93 -35.92
N PRO A 597 53.51 4.58 -35.56
CA PRO A 597 53.05 5.77 -36.25
C PRO A 597 54.11 6.87 -36.18
N LEU A 598 54.85 6.99 -35.08
CA LEU A 598 55.93 7.95 -34.94
C LEU A 598 57.14 7.57 -35.80
N GLU A 599 57.55 6.31 -35.78
CA GLU A 599 58.69 5.80 -36.56
C GLU A 599 58.39 5.76 -38.07
N LEU A 600 57.17 5.40 -38.47
CA LEU A 600 56.69 5.48 -39.86
C LEU A 600 56.53 6.92 -40.33
N LEU A 601 56.08 7.84 -39.47
CA LEU A 601 56.00 9.26 -39.80
C LEU A 601 57.41 9.85 -39.96
N THR A 602 58.33 9.48 -39.07
CA THR A 602 59.74 9.91 -39.17
C THR A 602 60.40 9.32 -40.43
N TYR A 603 60.13 8.05 -40.72
CA TYR A 603 60.63 7.37 -41.92
C TYR A 603 60.05 7.95 -43.21
N LYS A 604 58.75 8.27 -43.22
CA LYS A 604 58.07 8.97 -44.31
C LYS A 604 58.69 10.35 -44.54
N ASN A 605 58.85 11.15 -43.50
CA ASN A 605 59.43 12.49 -43.61
C ASN A 605 60.88 12.45 -44.13
N ASN A 606 61.68 11.48 -43.68
CA ASN A 606 63.04 11.29 -44.17
C ASN A 606 63.08 10.81 -45.64
N LEU A 607 62.13 9.96 -46.05
CA LEU A 607 61.98 9.55 -47.44
C LEU A 607 61.57 10.72 -48.34
N GLU A 608 60.60 11.52 -47.92
CA GLU A 608 60.16 12.71 -48.65
C GLU A 608 61.31 13.72 -48.81
N ALA A 609 62.11 13.93 -47.75
CA ALA A 609 63.31 14.77 -47.81
C ALA A 609 64.36 14.23 -48.80
N MET A 610 64.64 12.93 -48.78
CA MET A 610 65.61 12.31 -49.71
C MET A 610 65.11 12.31 -51.16
N VAL A 611 63.82 12.05 -51.40
CA VAL A 611 63.22 12.11 -52.74
C VAL A 611 63.23 13.55 -53.27
N SER A 612 62.95 14.54 -52.42
CA SER A 612 63.03 15.96 -52.75
C SER A 612 64.46 16.38 -53.11
N GLN A 613 65.46 16.01 -52.30
CA GLN A 613 66.88 16.26 -52.61
C GLN A 613 67.34 15.53 -53.88
N TYR A 614 66.88 14.30 -54.12
CA TYR A 614 67.24 13.53 -55.30
C TYR A 614 66.63 14.11 -56.59
N ASN A 615 65.36 14.52 -56.56
CA ASN A 615 64.70 15.20 -57.68
C ASN A 615 65.29 16.59 -57.97
N PHE A 616 65.87 17.24 -56.97
CA PHE A 616 66.59 18.50 -57.15
C PHE A 616 67.93 18.31 -57.88
N VAL A 617 68.65 17.22 -57.60
CA VAL A 617 70.00 16.96 -58.13
C VAL A 617 69.99 16.19 -59.47
N ALA A 618 69.07 15.25 -59.66
CA ALA A 618 69.05 14.37 -60.83
C ALA A 618 68.10 14.90 -61.93
N ARG A 619 68.61 15.14 -63.15
CA ARG A 619 67.81 15.53 -64.33
C ARG A 619 67.90 14.47 -65.43
N GLY A 620 66.75 14.00 -65.91
CA GLY A 620 66.63 13.09 -67.06
C GLY A 620 65.98 11.72 -66.76
N PRO A 621 65.67 10.92 -67.80
CA PRO A 621 64.85 9.71 -67.68
C PRO A 621 65.48 8.57 -66.87
N GLN A 622 66.82 8.53 -66.73
CA GLN A 622 67.52 7.54 -65.90
C GLN A 622 67.31 7.77 -64.38
N ALA A 623 66.97 9.00 -63.96
CA ALA A 623 66.71 9.32 -62.55
C ALA A 623 65.45 8.61 -62.02
N ALA A 624 64.41 8.51 -62.86
CA ALA A 624 63.16 7.84 -62.51
C ALA A 624 63.35 6.33 -62.28
N THR A 625 64.23 5.69 -63.06
CA THR A 625 64.52 4.25 -62.92
C THR A 625 65.25 3.95 -61.60
N VAL A 626 66.17 4.81 -61.19
CA VAL A 626 66.91 4.67 -59.92
C VAL A 626 66.00 4.93 -58.72
N LEU A 627 65.13 5.94 -58.80
CA LEU A 627 64.11 6.21 -57.77
C LEU A 627 63.15 5.01 -57.61
N ALA A 628 62.68 4.44 -58.73
CA ALA A 628 61.82 3.27 -58.72
C ALA A 628 62.53 2.04 -58.13
N GLY A 629 63.84 1.86 -58.40
CA GLY A 629 64.66 0.82 -57.77
C GLY A 629 64.81 0.99 -56.26
N PHE A 630 65.02 2.23 -55.79
CA PHE A 630 65.12 2.57 -54.37
C PHE A 630 63.80 2.34 -53.61
N LEU A 631 62.67 2.73 -54.19
CA LEU A 631 61.34 2.51 -53.59
C LEU A 631 60.97 1.02 -53.56
N ASN A 632 61.28 0.26 -54.62
CA ASN A 632 60.91 -1.15 -54.70
C ASN A 632 61.84 -2.10 -53.91
N GLY A 633 63.07 -1.70 -53.61
CA GLY A 633 64.04 -2.52 -52.88
C GLY A 633 64.18 -2.09 -51.41
N PRO A 634 65.07 -1.13 -51.10
CA PRO A 634 65.33 -0.66 -49.75
C PRO A 634 64.10 -0.28 -48.94
N VAL A 635 63.19 0.53 -49.51
CA VAL A 635 62.01 1.01 -48.78
C VAL A 635 61.04 -0.12 -48.45
N ARG A 636 60.78 -1.00 -49.43
CA ARG A 636 59.92 -2.16 -49.23
C ARG A 636 60.47 -3.14 -48.19
N ARG A 637 61.79 -3.35 -48.13
CA ARG A 637 62.43 -4.21 -47.12
C ARG A 637 62.30 -3.62 -45.72
N GLN A 638 62.51 -2.32 -45.57
CA GLN A 638 62.39 -1.64 -44.28
C GLN A 638 60.94 -1.67 -43.75
N LEU A 639 59.95 -1.44 -44.61
CA LEU A 639 58.54 -1.53 -44.24
C LEU A 639 58.14 -2.94 -43.81
N ARG A 640 58.60 -3.99 -44.53
CA ARG A 640 58.37 -5.38 -44.13
C ARG A 640 58.98 -5.71 -42.78
N TYR A 641 60.21 -5.25 -42.51
CA TYR A 641 60.87 -5.44 -41.23
C TYR A 641 60.09 -4.79 -40.07
N LEU A 642 59.65 -3.54 -40.23
CA LEU A 642 58.84 -2.84 -39.23
C LEU A 642 57.48 -3.51 -39.00
N THR A 643 56.87 -4.07 -40.07
CA THR A 643 55.58 -4.78 -39.96
C THR A 643 55.75 -6.10 -39.21
N GLN A 644 56.81 -6.86 -39.48
CA GLN A 644 57.10 -8.11 -38.78
C GLN A 644 57.36 -7.87 -37.29
N GLN A 645 58.16 -6.85 -36.96
CA GLN A 645 58.45 -6.49 -35.58
C GLN A 645 57.20 -6.15 -34.76
N GLU A 646 56.20 -5.52 -35.38
CA GLU A 646 54.93 -5.22 -34.71
C GLU A 646 54.00 -6.41 -34.61
N TYR A 647 54.00 -7.28 -35.63
CA TYR A 647 53.29 -8.55 -35.54
C TYR A 647 53.77 -9.33 -34.32
N ASP A 648 55.10 -9.45 -34.14
CA ASP A 648 55.69 -10.18 -33.01
C ASP A 648 55.34 -9.52 -31.66
N ARG A 649 55.36 -8.19 -31.57
CA ARG A 649 54.93 -7.46 -30.36
C ARG A 649 53.44 -7.62 -30.05
N PHE A 650 52.60 -7.61 -31.07
CA PHE A 650 51.16 -7.80 -30.92
C PHE A 650 50.85 -9.20 -30.41
N THR A 651 51.53 -10.22 -30.94
CA THR A 651 51.40 -11.62 -30.49
C THR A 651 51.79 -11.75 -29.02
N VAL A 652 52.90 -11.16 -28.58
CA VAL A 652 53.31 -11.19 -27.16
C VAL A 652 52.29 -10.48 -26.25
N ALA A 653 51.77 -9.34 -26.67
CA ALA A 653 50.75 -8.62 -25.89
C ALA A 653 49.41 -9.37 -25.86
N TRP A 654 49.08 -10.08 -26.94
CA TRP A 654 47.91 -10.96 -27.02
C TRP A 654 48.04 -12.11 -26.02
N ASP A 655 49.17 -12.81 -26.02
CA ASP A 655 49.44 -13.92 -25.11
C ASP A 655 49.37 -13.49 -23.63
N GLU A 656 49.91 -12.31 -23.29
CA GLU A 656 49.81 -11.74 -21.94
C GLU A 656 48.36 -11.45 -21.52
N LYS A 657 47.53 -10.97 -22.45
CA LYS A 657 46.11 -10.69 -22.17
C LYS A 657 45.28 -11.96 -22.06
N GLU A 658 45.55 -12.96 -22.88
CA GLU A 658 44.91 -14.27 -22.82
C GLU A 658 45.18 -14.93 -21.46
N LEU A 659 46.44 -14.90 -21.01
CA LEU A 659 46.83 -15.43 -19.71
C LEU A 659 46.13 -14.67 -18.55
N ARG A 660 45.97 -13.35 -18.67
CA ARG A 660 45.24 -12.56 -17.68
C ARG A 660 43.74 -12.83 -17.66
N VAL A 661 43.14 -13.18 -18.81
CA VAL A 661 41.73 -13.60 -18.87
C VAL A 661 41.55 -14.93 -18.15
N GLN A 662 42.44 -15.91 -18.39
CA GLN A 662 42.40 -17.20 -17.70
C GLN A 662 42.51 -17.05 -16.18
N GLU A 663 43.42 -16.21 -15.68
CA GLU A 663 43.52 -15.91 -14.24
C GLU A 663 42.24 -15.29 -13.66
N LEU A 664 41.55 -14.44 -14.42
CA LEU A 664 40.30 -13.82 -13.99
C LEU A 664 39.13 -14.81 -14.01
N GLU A 665 39.10 -15.72 -14.98
CA GLU A 665 38.11 -16.82 -15.03
C GLU A 665 38.27 -17.75 -13.83
N GLU A 666 39.50 -18.16 -13.49
CA GLU A 666 39.77 -18.94 -12.28
C GLU A 666 39.35 -18.20 -11.00
N SER A 667 39.61 -16.88 -10.93
CA SER A 667 39.17 -16.05 -9.80
C SER A 667 37.65 -15.96 -9.70
N LEU A 668 36.96 -15.85 -10.84
CA LEU A 668 35.50 -15.81 -10.89
C LEU A 668 34.90 -17.14 -10.39
N GLU A 669 35.43 -18.28 -10.85
CA GLU A 669 34.98 -19.58 -10.37
C GLU A 669 35.18 -19.75 -8.86
N ASN A 670 36.32 -19.28 -8.32
CA ASN A 670 36.57 -19.31 -6.89
C ASN A 670 35.54 -18.47 -6.10
N GLN A 671 35.19 -17.28 -6.61
CA GLN A 671 34.15 -16.44 -6.00
C GLN A 671 32.77 -17.08 -6.09
N GLU A 672 32.41 -17.68 -7.22
CA GLU A 672 31.15 -18.41 -7.36
C GLU A 672 31.04 -19.58 -6.37
N ARG A 673 32.15 -20.31 -6.14
CA ARG A 673 32.20 -21.37 -5.12
C ARG A 673 32.01 -20.81 -3.71
N GLN A 674 32.60 -19.66 -3.39
CA GLN A 674 32.38 -18.98 -2.09
C GLN A 674 30.92 -18.53 -1.92
N VAL A 675 30.30 -17.94 -2.94
CA VAL A 675 28.89 -17.54 -2.90
C VAL A 675 28.00 -18.77 -2.67
N LYS A 676 28.24 -19.87 -3.38
CA LYS A 676 27.51 -21.13 -3.16
C LYS A 676 27.65 -21.64 -1.73
N HIS A 677 28.84 -21.54 -1.14
CA HIS A 677 29.08 -21.91 0.26
C HIS A 677 28.29 -21.01 1.24
N ILE A 678 28.37 -19.69 1.08
CA ILE A 678 27.62 -18.73 1.93
C ILE A 678 26.12 -18.95 1.82
N THR A 679 25.61 -19.22 0.60
CA THR A 679 24.19 -19.47 0.37
C THR A 679 23.70 -20.72 1.10
N ARG A 680 24.53 -21.78 1.14
CA ARG A 680 24.23 -23.00 1.91
C ARG A 680 24.23 -22.74 3.42
N ALA A 681 25.23 -22.03 3.93
CA ALA A 681 25.30 -21.65 5.34
C ALA A 681 24.08 -20.80 5.76
N ASN A 682 23.68 -19.81 4.96
CA ASN A 682 22.50 -18.99 5.23
C ASN A 682 21.20 -19.82 5.24
N ALA A 683 21.10 -20.84 4.37
CA ALA A 683 19.96 -21.75 4.39
C ALA A 683 19.93 -22.64 5.65
N GLU A 684 21.09 -22.98 6.21
CA GLU A 684 21.21 -23.70 7.48
C GLU A 684 20.84 -22.82 8.67
N TRP A 685 21.36 -21.59 8.73
CA TRP A 685 20.97 -20.60 9.75
C TRP A 685 19.47 -20.31 9.72
N GLY A 686 18.90 -20.13 8.53
CA GLY A 686 17.45 -19.93 8.39
C GLY A 686 16.61 -21.17 8.70
N ARG A 687 17.19 -22.37 8.78
CA ARG A 687 16.50 -23.55 9.35
C ARG A 687 16.55 -23.50 10.88
N GLN A 688 17.72 -23.27 11.45
CA GLN A 688 17.90 -23.18 12.90
C GLN A 688 17.05 -22.08 13.53
N GLU A 689 16.92 -20.93 12.87
CA GLU A 689 16.07 -19.83 13.34
C GLU A 689 14.59 -20.24 13.36
N ARG A 690 14.11 -20.95 12.32
CA ARG A 690 12.72 -21.45 12.27
C ARG A 690 12.45 -22.49 13.36
N ASP A 691 13.39 -23.39 13.59
CA ASP A 691 13.26 -24.40 14.64
C ASP A 691 13.23 -23.74 16.03
N ALA A 692 14.06 -22.72 16.28
CA ALA A 692 14.07 -21.97 17.52
C ALA A 692 12.77 -21.16 17.73
N VAL A 693 12.24 -20.53 16.67
CA VAL A 693 10.95 -19.81 16.73
C VAL A 693 9.81 -20.78 17.06
N ALA A 694 9.78 -21.96 16.44
CA ALA A 694 8.77 -22.98 16.72
C ALA A 694 8.83 -23.47 18.18
N GLU A 695 10.02 -23.63 18.75
CA GLU A 695 10.21 -23.98 20.16
C GLU A 695 9.71 -22.87 21.11
N VAL A 696 9.97 -21.61 20.79
CA VAL A 696 9.45 -20.45 21.53
C VAL A 696 7.93 -20.36 21.46
N GLU A 697 7.34 -20.57 20.27
CA GLU A 697 5.88 -20.58 20.10
C GLU A 697 5.23 -21.72 20.87
N HIS A 698 5.84 -22.90 20.88
CA HIS A 698 5.35 -24.05 21.62
C HIS A 698 5.37 -23.80 23.14
N THR A 699 6.49 -23.33 23.67
CA THR A 699 6.61 -23.00 25.11
C THR A 699 5.66 -21.87 25.51
N HIS A 700 5.46 -20.87 24.65
CA HIS A 700 4.47 -19.82 24.90
C HIS A 700 3.04 -20.37 24.92
N ALA A 701 2.68 -21.27 24.00
CA ALA A 701 1.36 -21.91 24.00
C ALA A 701 1.12 -22.74 25.27
N GLU A 702 2.12 -23.46 25.76
CA GLU A 702 2.06 -24.20 27.03
C GLU A 702 1.85 -23.25 28.22
N GLN A 703 2.59 -22.13 28.27
CA GLN A 703 2.43 -21.12 29.32
C GLN A 703 1.04 -20.48 29.31
N VAL A 704 0.51 -20.16 28.13
CA VAL A 704 -0.86 -19.62 27.98
C VAL A 704 -1.90 -20.64 28.46
N SER A 705 -1.77 -21.91 28.08
CA SER A 705 -2.66 -22.97 28.54
C SER A 705 -2.62 -23.16 30.05
N SER A 706 -1.41 -23.12 30.64
CA SER A 706 -1.21 -23.19 32.09
C SER A 706 -1.87 -22.00 32.82
N LEU A 707 -1.68 -20.77 32.32
CA LEU A 707 -2.29 -19.57 32.88
C LEU A 707 -3.82 -19.59 32.77
N GLN A 708 -4.36 -20.03 31.63
CA GLN A 708 -5.81 -20.19 31.46
C GLN A 708 -6.37 -21.24 32.44
N GLY A 709 -5.67 -22.36 32.64
CA GLY A 709 -6.05 -23.36 33.65
C GLY A 709 -6.00 -22.81 35.07
N ALA A 710 -4.99 -22.00 35.41
CA ALA A 710 -4.88 -21.34 36.71
C ALA A 710 -6.01 -20.33 36.93
N ILE A 711 -6.33 -19.50 35.93
CA ILE A 711 -7.45 -18.56 35.97
C ILE A 711 -8.76 -19.32 36.22
N HIS A 712 -9.03 -20.37 35.46
CA HIS A 712 -10.26 -21.14 35.62
C HIS A 712 -10.39 -21.80 37.00
N ASN A 713 -9.28 -22.30 37.55
CA ASN A 713 -9.26 -22.82 38.92
C ASN A 713 -9.53 -21.72 39.95
N THR A 714 -8.94 -20.53 39.78
CA THR A 714 -9.22 -19.39 40.67
C THR A 714 -10.67 -18.91 40.58
N GLU A 715 -11.26 -18.88 39.38
CA GLU A 715 -12.68 -18.57 39.18
C GLU A 715 -13.57 -19.59 39.91
N ALA A 716 -13.26 -20.88 39.80
CA ALA A 716 -13.98 -21.93 40.52
C ALA A 716 -13.88 -21.75 42.05
N GLN A 717 -12.70 -21.41 42.58
CA GLN A 717 -12.51 -21.15 44.01
C GLN A 717 -13.28 -19.91 44.49
N ILE A 718 -13.28 -18.83 43.69
CA ILE A 718 -14.06 -17.63 43.98
C ILE A 718 -15.55 -17.98 44.03
N GLN A 719 -16.03 -18.78 43.07
CA GLN A 719 -17.43 -19.18 43.01
C GLN A 719 -17.84 -20.00 44.23
N VAL A 720 -16.99 -20.96 44.66
CA VAL A 720 -17.20 -21.73 45.90
C VAL A 720 -17.21 -20.81 47.12
N ALA A 721 -16.23 -19.91 47.25
CA ALA A 721 -16.17 -18.97 48.37
C ALA A 721 -17.39 -18.04 48.42
N LEU A 722 -17.91 -17.63 47.26
CA LEU A 722 -19.10 -16.78 47.15
C LEU A 722 -20.37 -17.54 47.54
N THR A 723 -20.48 -18.82 47.17
CA THR A 723 -21.55 -19.69 47.66
C THR A 723 -21.46 -19.94 49.17
N ASP A 724 -20.26 -20.14 49.71
CA ASP A 724 -20.05 -20.29 51.16
C ASP A 724 -20.40 -19.00 51.91
N GLN A 725 -20.06 -17.84 51.36
CA GLN A 725 -20.45 -16.55 51.94
C GLN A 725 -21.98 -16.37 51.94
N GLN A 726 -22.67 -16.77 50.86
CA GLN A 726 -24.13 -16.73 50.80
C GLN A 726 -24.77 -17.68 51.82
N THR A 727 -24.25 -18.90 51.98
CA THR A 727 -24.77 -19.85 52.97
C THR A 727 -24.52 -19.39 54.41
N LEU A 728 -23.34 -18.83 54.70
CA LEU A 728 -23.04 -18.21 55.99
C LEU A 728 -23.98 -17.02 56.27
N TYR A 729 -24.24 -16.17 55.28
CA TYR A 729 -25.17 -15.05 55.43
C TYR A 729 -26.59 -15.52 55.75
N GLN A 730 -27.08 -16.54 55.03
CA GLN A 730 -28.40 -17.14 55.30
C GLN A 730 -28.48 -17.79 56.68
N SER A 731 -27.45 -18.54 57.08
CA SER A 731 -27.35 -19.14 58.42
C SER A 731 -27.36 -18.07 59.52
N THR A 732 -26.60 -16.98 59.33
CA THR A 732 -26.52 -15.87 60.28
C THR A 732 -27.86 -15.11 60.37
N MET A 733 -28.56 -14.91 59.25
CA MET A 733 -29.92 -14.36 59.23
C MET A 733 -30.92 -15.24 59.96
N GLN A 734 -30.83 -16.58 59.83
CA GLN A 734 -31.70 -17.50 60.56
C GLN A 734 -31.38 -17.52 62.07
N ALA A 735 -30.10 -17.50 62.43
CA ALA A 735 -29.66 -17.43 63.82
C ALA A 735 -30.13 -16.12 64.48
N THR A 736 -29.93 -14.97 63.82
CA THR A 736 -30.39 -13.66 64.34
C THR A 736 -31.90 -13.60 64.49
N ARG A 737 -32.68 -14.15 63.55
CA ARG A 737 -34.15 -14.26 63.71
C ARG A 737 -34.54 -15.09 64.94
N ARG A 738 -33.88 -16.24 65.17
CA ARG A 738 -34.11 -17.07 66.36
C ARG A 738 -33.72 -16.36 67.66
N THR A 739 -32.66 -15.55 67.65
CA THR A 739 -32.24 -14.75 68.80
C THR A 739 -33.24 -13.63 69.09
N ILE A 740 -33.77 -12.96 68.07
CA ILE A 740 -34.81 -11.94 68.23
C ILE A 740 -36.09 -12.57 68.82
N ASP A 741 -36.54 -13.71 68.28
CA ASP A 741 -37.74 -14.41 68.77
C ASP A 741 -37.60 -14.92 70.21
N THR A 742 -36.38 -15.23 70.65
CA THR A 742 -36.11 -15.67 72.03
C THR A 742 -35.94 -14.49 72.98
N VAL A 743 -35.32 -13.40 72.54
CA VAL A 743 -35.22 -12.14 73.32
C VAL A 743 -36.61 -11.53 73.52
N ASP A 744 -37.48 -11.53 72.51
CA ASP A 744 -38.85 -11.01 72.64
C ASP A 744 -39.69 -11.85 73.62
N LYS A 745 -39.51 -13.19 73.64
CA LYS A 745 -40.16 -14.07 74.63
C LYS A 745 -39.64 -13.89 76.06
N VAL A 746 -38.37 -13.53 76.23
CA VAL A 746 -37.77 -13.30 77.56
C VAL A 746 -38.04 -11.87 78.06
N ALA A 747 -38.11 -10.88 77.16
CA ALA A 747 -38.40 -9.48 77.51
C ALA A 747 -39.83 -9.26 78.03
N ASP A 748 -40.79 -10.11 77.64
CA ASP A 748 -42.18 -10.00 78.11
C ASP A 748 -42.45 -10.64 79.48
N GLN A 749 -41.52 -11.45 80.03
CA GLN A 749 -41.69 -12.08 81.35
C GLN A 749 -41.34 -11.15 82.54
N GLY A 750 -40.81 -9.94 82.30
CA GLY A 750 -40.30 -9.05 83.35
C GLY A 750 -41.00 -7.69 83.50
N ARG A 751 -42.06 -7.39 82.73
CA ARG A 751 -42.64 -6.03 82.73
C ARG A 751 -43.44 -5.76 84.01
N VAL A 752 -42.92 -4.85 84.84
CA VAL A 752 -43.65 -4.23 85.95
C VAL A 752 -44.61 -3.20 85.37
N VAL A 753 -45.91 -3.40 85.55
CA VAL A 753 -46.94 -2.44 85.12
C VAL A 753 -47.36 -1.63 86.32
N SER A 754 -47.29 -0.29 86.23
CA SER A 754 -47.68 0.60 87.32
C SER A 754 -48.57 1.73 86.83
N GLY A 755 -49.49 2.18 87.67
CA GLY A 755 -50.38 3.29 87.35
C GLY A 755 -51.51 3.47 88.36
N TYR A 756 -52.27 4.55 88.20
CA TYR A 756 -53.36 4.89 89.11
C TYR A 756 -54.65 4.14 88.76
N LEU A 757 -55.29 3.56 89.77
CA LEU A 757 -56.64 3.00 89.68
C LEU A 757 -57.48 3.50 90.85
N GLU A 758 -58.75 3.77 90.61
CA GLU A 758 -59.69 4.06 91.68
C GLU A 758 -60.26 2.75 92.22
N ARG A 759 -60.16 2.52 93.53
CA ARG A 759 -60.77 1.36 94.19
C ARG A 759 -62.04 1.75 94.91
N TYR A 760 -63.02 0.86 94.86
CA TYR A 760 -64.27 1.01 95.59
C TYR A 760 -64.09 0.62 97.07
N GLU A 761 -64.18 1.59 97.97
CA GLU A 761 -64.22 1.35 99.41
C GLU A 761 -65.67 1.46 99.94
N LYS A 762 -66.14 0.42 100.64
CA LYS A 762 -67.36 0.50 101.44
C LYS A 762 -67.04 1.25 102.73
N GLY A 763 -67.39 2.52 102.81
CA GLY A 763 -67.32 3.29 104.05
C GLY A 763 -68.40 2.84 105.05
N HIS A 764 -68.10 2.97 106.34
CA HIS A 764 -69.06 2.68 107.40
C HIS A 764 -70.27 3.64 107.34
N LEU A 765 -71.44 3.03 107.29
CA LEU A 765 -72.81 3.52 107.47
C LEU A 765 -73.49 4.46 106.45
N PHE A 766 -72.93 5.52 105.84
CA PHE A 766 -73.70 6.27 104.78
C PHE A 766 -72.87 6.99 103.68
N SER A 767 -71.65 6.53 103.36
CA SER A 767 -70.88 7.12 102.24
C SER A 767 -69.99 6.08 101.54
N SER A 768 -70.32 5.70 100.31
CA SER A 768 -69.41 4.98 99.40
C SER A 768 -68.63 5.97 98.55
N ARG A 769 -67.29 5.97 98.64
CA ARG A 769 -66.42 6.83 97.82
C ARG A 769 -65.40 5.99 97.05
N TRP A 770 -65.17 6.37 95.79
CA TRP A 770 -64.05 5.89 95.00
C TRP A 770 -62.80 6.64 95.44
N ARG A 771 -61.70 5.92 95.70
CA ARG A 771 -60.42 6.52 96.07
C ARG A 771 -59.34 6.06 95.12
N GLN A 772 -58.54 7.00 94.65
CA GLN A 772 -57.44 6.76 93.72
C GLN A 772 -56.20 6.30 94.51
N TYR A 773 -55.63 5.18 94.08
CA TYR A 773 -54.39 4.63 94.62
C TYR A 773 -53.43 4.29 93.48
N PHE A 774 -52.15 4.18 93.79
CA PHE A 774 -51.13 3.77 92.82
C PHE A 774 -50.89 2.27 92.92
N TYR A 775 -51.17 1.55 91.85
CA TYR A 775 -51.03 0.09 91.80
C TYR A 775 -49.82 -0.30 90.99
N VAL A 776 -49.11 -1.32 91.48
CA VAL A 776 -47.98 -1.94 90.80
C VAL A 776 -48.24 -3.43 90.68
N LEU A 777 -48.37 -3.89 89.44
CA LEU A 777 -48.55 -5.28 89.06
C LEU A 777 -47.20 -5.84 88.60
N LYS A 778 -46.66 -6.77 89.38
CA LYS A 778 -45.45 -7.51 89.06
C LYS A 778 -45.83 -8.99 88.98
N HIS A 779 -45.76 -9.56 87.77
CA HIS A 779 -46.22 -10.91 87.48
C HIS A 779 -47.69 -11.08 87.90
N ALA A 780 -47.98 -11.96 88.86
CA ALA A 780 -49.33 -12.17 89.40
C ALA A 780 -49.61 -11.39 90.71
N THR A 781 -48.65 -10.62 91.23
CA THR A 781 -48.79 -9.92 92.51
C THR A 781 -49.13 -8.45 92.29
N LEU A 782 -50.28 -8.03 92.83
CA LEU A 782 -50.76 -6.66 92.81
C LEU A 782 -50.45 -5.99 94.16
N THR A 783 -49.71 -4.89 94.12
CA THR A 783 -49.35 -4.08 95.30
C THR A 783 -49.96 -2.69 95.20
N CYS A 784 -50.35 -2.12 96.35
CA CYS A 784 -51.05 -0.85 96.46
C CYS A 784 -50.24 0.15 97.28
N TYR A 785 -50.11 1.39 96.78
CA TYR A 785 -49.45 2.52 97.44
C TYR A 785 -50.40 3.72 97.44
N LYS A 786 -50.27 4.66 98.40
CA LYS A 786 -51.17 5.83 98.43
C LYS A 786 -50.90 6.79 97.28
N SER A 787 -49.66 6.87 96.82
CA SER A 787 -49.25 7.70 95.70
C SER A 787 -48.11 7.06 94.91
N LYS A 788 -47.82 7.59 93.72
CA LYS A 788 -46.64 7.21 92.93
C LYS A 788 -45.33 7.53 93.67
N SER A 789 -45.28 8.63 94.43
CA SER A 789 -44.08 9.03 95.17
C SER A 789 -43.72 8.02 96.28
N GLU A 790 -44.70 7.49 97.01
CA GLU A 790 -44.45 6.45 98.03
C GLU A 790 -43.86 5.17 97.43
N TYR A 791 -44.26 4.81 96.20
CA TYR A 791 -43.67 3.68 95.49
C TYR A 791 -42.23 3.96 95.05
N GLU A 792 -41.95 5.14 94.48
CA GLU A 792 -40.61 5.52 94.01
C GLU A 792 -39.60 5.66 95.16
N GLU A 793 -40.05 6.12 96.34
CA GLU A 793 -39.26 6.22 97.56
C GLU A 793 -39.07 4.88 98.30
N ARG A 794 -39.59 3.77 97.74
CA ARG A 794 -39.56 2.42 98.32
C ARG A 794 -40.21 2.32 99.70
N GLY A 795 -41.29 3.08 99.93
CA GLY A 795 -42.11 2.96 101.13
C GLY A 795 -42.79 1.58 101.25
N PRO A 796 -43.18 1.14 102.46
CA PRO A 796 -43.95 -0.09 102.61
C PRO A 796 -45.31 0.02 101.90
N PRO A 797 -45.81 -1.06 101.28
CA PRO A 797 -47.10 -1.03 100.59
C PRO A 797 -48.23 -0.72 101.58
N PHE A 798 -49.20 0.08 101.12
CA PHE A 798 -50.33 0.55 101.94
C PHE A 798 -51.20 -0.61 102.43
N GLU A 799 -51.30 -1.66 101.61
CA GLU A 799 -52.01 -2.90 101.94
C GLU A 799 -51.12 -4.12 101.67
N ARG A 800 -51.49 -5.27 102.24
CA ARG A 800 -50.80 -6.53 101.94
C ARG A 800 -50.88 -6.84 100.43
N PRO A 801 -49.76 -7.24 99.80
CA PRO A 801 -49.76 -7.66 98.40
C PRO A 801 -50.80 -8.75 98.13
N VAL A 802 -51.58 -8.60 97.06
CA VAL A 802 -52.62 -9.55 96.67
C VAL A 802 -52.17 -10.31 95.43
N SER A 803 -52.13 -11.63 95.48
CA SER A 803 -51.94 -12.45 94.28
C SER A 803 -53.28 -12.54 93.53
N ILE A 804 -53.28 -12.17 92.26
CA ILE A 804 -54.46 -12.21 91.38
C ILE A 804 -54.41 -13.40 90.40
N SER A 805 -53.50 -14.35 90.60
CA SER A 805 -53.46 -15.60 89.84
C SER A 805 -54.80 -16.33 89.96
N GLY A 806 -55.35 -16.81 88.85
CA GLY A 806 -56.64 -17.52 88.82
C GLY A 806 -57.89 -16.66 89.01
N TYR A 807 -57.78 -15.33 89.20
CA TYR A 807 -58.95 -14.45 89.20
C TYR A 807 -59.56 -14.34 87.80
N SER A 808 -60.89 -14.18 87.71
CA SER A 808 -61.53 -13.86 86.43
C SER A 808 -61.74 -12.34 86.28
N VAL A 809 -61.29 -11.81 85.14
CA VAL A 809 -61.42 -10.37 84.80
C VAL A 809 -62.77 -10.13 84.12
N VAL A 810 -63.70 -9.50 84.83
CA VAL A 810 -65.07 -9.26 84.35
C VAL A 810 -65.30 -7.79 84.03
N ARG A 811 -65.88 -7.56 82.85
CA ARG A 811 -66.30 -6.25 82.35
C ARG A 811 -67.65 -5.87 82.98
N SER A 812 -67.79 -4.65 83.49
CA SER A 812 -69.09 -4.14 83.92
C SER A 812 -69.93 -3.75 82.69
N ARG A 813 -71.20 -4.16 82.63
CA ARG A 813 -72.13 -3.80 81.54
C ARG A 813 -72.70 -2.39 81.66
N THR A 814 -72.61 -1.78 82.84
CA THR A 814 -73.27 -0.49 83.18
C THR A 814 -72.31 0.69 83.32
N ASP A 815 -71.00 0.47 83.32
CA ASP A 815 -69.99 1.55 83.40
C ASP A 815 -68.74 1.09 82.68
N GLU A 816 -68.41 1.77 81.60
CA GLU A 816 -67.31 1.43 80.70
C GLU A 816 -65.94 1.60 81.34
N LEU A 817 -65.81 2.22 82.51
CA LEU A 817 -64.51 2.40 83.18
C LEU A 817 -64.27 1.36 84.29
N LYS A 818 -65.27 0.54 84.62
CA LYS A 818 -65.19 -0.41 85.74
C LYS A 818 -64.59 -1.77 85.33
N ILE A 819 -63.59 -2.20 86.08
CA ILE A 819 -62.95 -3.52 86.00
C ILE A 819 -63.25 -4.28 87.30
N LYS A 820 -63.70 -5.53 87.19
CA LYS A 820 -63.98 -6.39 88.35
C LYS A 820 -63.05 -7.60 88.30
N LEU A 821 -62.30 -7.86 89.37
CA LEU A 821 -61.55 -9.09 89.55
C LEU A 821 -62.34 -9.99 90.51
N VAL A 822 -62.79 -11.13 90.02
CA VAL A 822 -63.57 -12.11 90.78
C VAL A 822 -62.65 -13.26 91.19
N PRO A 823 -62.47 -13.54 92.49
CA PRO A 823 -61.62 -14.63 92.95
C PRO A 823 -62.22 -16.00 92.58
N PRO A 824 -61.37 -17.03 92.41
CA PRO A 824 -61.81 -18.39 92.12
C PRO A 824 -62.42 -19.11 93.34
N GLU A 825 -62.05 -18.73 94.57
CA GLU A 825 -62.51 -19.37 95.82
C GLU A 825 -63.46 -18.47 96.64
N ALA A 826 -64.49 -19.08 97.23
CA ALA A 826 -65.48 -18.38 98.06
C ALA A 826 -64.88 -18.04 99.44
N GLY A 827 -64.46 -16.78 99.62
CA GLY A 827 -63.83 -16.27 100.85
C GLY A 827 -62.80 -15.17 100.60
N HIS A 828 -62.30 -15.05 99.36
CA HIS A 828 -61.42 -13.95 98.96
C HIS A 828 -62.19 -12.71 98.52
N GLN A 829 -61.60 -11.52 98.72
CA GLN A 829 -62.28 -10.25 98.47
C GLN A 829 -62.39 -9.97 96.96
N MET A 830 -63.60 -9.69 96.48
CA MET A 830 -63.84 -9.19 95.13
C MET A 830 -63.29 -7.77 95.01
N LEU A 831 -62.34 -7.55 94.08
CA LEU A 831 -61.75 -6.24 93.86
C LEU A 831 -62.45 -5.53 92.70
N ARG A 832 -62.81 -4.26 92.93
CA ARG A 832 -63.51 -3.41 91.95
C ARG A 832 -62.68 -2.16 91.72
N PHE A 833 -62.22 -2.01 90.48
CA PHE A 833 -61.40 -0.89 90.04
C PHE A 833 -62.15 -0.04 89.02
N ARG A 834 -61.80 1.24 88.96
CA ARG A 834 -62.15 2.14 87.87
C ARG A 834 -60.86 2.72 87.30
N ALA A 835 -60.66 2.59 86.00
CA ALA A 835 -59.49 3.14 85.33
C ALA A 835 -59.73 4.63 85.01
N PRO A 836 -58.74 5.53 85.21
CA PRO A 836 -58.82 6.91 84.74
C PRO A 836 -58.95 6.95 83.22
N ALA A 837 -59.71 7.91 82.67
CA ALA A 837 -59.93 8.02 81.23
C ALA A 837 -58.63 8.18 80.40
N SER A 838 -57.55 8.66 81.01
CA SER A 838 -56.24 8.85 80.37
C SER A 838 -55.42 7.57 80.17
N VAL A 839 -55.71 6.50 80.92
CA VAL A 839 -55.00 5.22 80.83
C VAL A 839 -56.06 4.17 80.48
N GLY A 840 -56.26 3.95 79.19
CA GLY A 840 -57.36 3.15 78.65
C GLY A 840 -57.62 1.86 79.42
N ARG A 841 -58.89 1.62 79.79
CA ARG A 841 -59.34 0.41 80.51
C ARG A 841 -58.83 -0.88 79.86
N GLU A 842 -58.73 -0.90 78.54
CA GLU A 842 -58.28 -2.05 77.75
C GLU A 842 -56.84 -2.44 78.07
N THR A 843 -55.98 -1.46 78.35
CA THR A 843 -54.59 -1.71 78.76
C THR A 843 -54.56 -2.44 80.09
N TRP A 844 -55.27 -1.95 81.12
CA TRP A 844 -55.34 -2.62 82.41
C TRP A 844 -56.05 -3.98 82.34
N MET A 845 -57.10 -4.11 81.54
CA MET A 845 -57.77 -5.40 81.33
C MET A 845 -56.86 -6.43 80.68
N LYS A 846 -56.14 -6.07 79.60
CA LYS A 846 -55.20 -6.98 78.93
C LYS A 846 -54.13 -7.48 79.91
N ARG A 847 -53.58 -6.56 80.72
CA ARG A 847 -52.55 -6.89 81.72
C ARG A 847 -53.07 -7.72 82.89
N PHE A 848 -54.29 -7.46 83.38
CA PHE A 848 -54.90 -8.33 84.38
C PHE A 848 -55.20 -9.72 83.81
N THR A 849 -55.69 -9.83 82.57
CA THR A 849 -55.91 -11.14 81.93
C THR A 849 -54.60 -11.92 81.80
N GLU A 850 -53.53 -11.27 81.32
CA GLU A 850 -52.18 -11.86 81.26
C GLU A 850 -51.71 -12.31 82.65
N ALA A 851 -51.86 -11.48 83.68
CA ALA A 851 -51.44 -11.80 85.06
C ALA A 851 -52.29 -12.91 85.71
N THR A 852 -53.56 -13.07 85.33
CA THR A 852 -54.43 -14.14 85.84
C THR A 852 -54.10 -15.51 85.24
N GLN A 853 -53.50 -15.54 84.04
CA GLN A 853 -53.07 -16.76 83.34
C GLN A 853 -51.70 -17.28 83.82
N PHE A 854 -50.98 -16.49 84.62
CA PHE A 854 -49.79 -16.97 85.31
C PHE A 854 -50.19 -18.03 86.34
N THR A 855 -49.92 -19.29 86.01
CA THR A 855 -49.89 -20.40 86.94
C THR A 855 -48.51 -20.40 87.60
N SER A 856 -48.46 -20.30 88.93
CA SER A 856 -47.22 -20.60 89.65
C SER A 856 -46.91 -22.08 89.41
N ARG A 857 -45.86 -22.37 88.66
CA ARG A 857 -45.19 -23.67 88.77
C ARG A 857 -44.36 -23.69 90.04
#